data_AF-A0A8S1W4M8-F1
#
_entry.id   AF-A0A8S1W4M8-F1
#
_cell.length_a   1.000
_cell.length_b   1.000
_cell.length_c   1.000
_cell.angle_alpha   90.00
_cell.angle_beta   90.00
_cell.angle_gamma   90.00
#
_symmetry.space_group_name_H-M   'P 1'
#
loop_
_entity.id
_entity.type
_entity.pdbx_description
1 polymer ?
#
loop_
_entity_poly.entity_id
_entity_poly.type
_entity_poly.pdbx_seq_one_letter_code
_entity_poly.pdbx_strand_id
1 'polypeptide(L)'
;MLVNSGNLIVNIKNDIMQRYYRIKLIGQGSFGKVYKVRNQANELRALKIIAKKDFTDQNEIENMKKLDHPNIMAIYEIAQDDNYYYIVSQLCEGIELFDEIHKRINQNKIFSEDEVRYIFKQILSAIAYAHDKNIMHRDIKPENILIDPTDQHIKIIDWGLSKDMTNLVSIKQKIGTIDYAAPEVLLEKGYDNKCDLWSCGVILYILLSGESPFPGNNTGEIEQKIIKSKINLKLKIWKAISNDAKNLLQHLLEIDPVKRFSAQQALESEWIQKQTISTIKEISSQEMQFRLQKLSRFCCESKMVQATFHLMIQQNLTQEKYKQLRQTFQELDKNGDGKLSIEELKAYCNDDIDVEDLFNRVDTDKNGYIEFTEFLTAAVDMKKLASHDQLKDAFHLLDQNGDGFLEIDEIKKIFNGKIQVQDENQWDQLLQEIDKNNDGKISLEEYQEAITKFIDYNQPSSNFASQNPNPEPEPNITKKVKLTESTYKLRNSSSSSEKTSPYLDSDGKEYYDYFDVIKIGNITYGEVSAKRCGRITMEDRFQAIADFDGKQQQFYFGVFDGHGGSYVSKLLREQLHFHLKNNKFFNNDIEQAILESFNQMNIDILKQQHLLMKDGGSTALCVINVGKELFVINVGDSACVLIDKDFQITKLNQEHKPDRVDESKRIIDNNGFVLTIKNQARINGELAVSRSFGDPKYIEHGLTAIPEITKLQLNENSKYLILATDGFWDVITIETLQKLLINWDNFKEKEGLSQYLLESAQKQQTNYKKDNMTIIIIDLIIYFNKLQ
;
A
#
# COMPACT_ATOMS: atom_id res chain seq x y z
N MET A 1 -27.91 -23.78 -7.53
CA MET A 1 -27.22 -25.05 -7.20
C MET A 1 -26.17 -24.68 -6.17
N LEU A 2 -26.32 -25.14 -4.92
CA LEU A 2 -25.57 -24.67 -3.75
C LEU A 2 -24.07 -24.55 -4.03
N VAL A 3 -23.54 -23.34 -3.77
CA VAL A 3 -22.13 -23.04 -3.91
C VAL A 3 -21.40 -23.66 -2.69
N ASN A 4 -21.19 -24.98 -2.70
CA ASN A 4 -20.32 -25.72 -1.77
C ASN A 4 -19.32 -26.57 -2.59
N SER A 5 -18.02 -26.28 -2.53
CA SER A 5 -17.01 -26.99 -3.34
C SER A 5 -15.75 -27.33 -2.55
N GLY A 6 -15.70 -28.56 -2.06
CA GLY A 6 -14.52 -29.23 -1.53
C GLY A 6 -13.49 -29.63 -2.59
N ASN A 7 -13.12 -28.75 -3.53
CA ASN A 7 -12.06 -29.01 -4.52
C ASN A 7 -11.15 -27.79 -4.73
N LEU A 8 -10.77 -27.13 -3.64
CA LEU A 8 -10.04 -25.86 -3.66
C LEU A 8 -8.74 -25.93 -2.87
N ILE A 9 -7.96 -26.96 -3.13
CA ILE A 9 -6.54 -26.88 -2.79
C ILE A 9 -5.69 -27.22 -4.01
N VAL A 10 -5.15 -26.18 -4.65
CA VAL A 10 -4.14 -26.34 -5.69
C VAL A 10 -2.83 -26.74 -5.00
N ASN A 11 -2.40 -27.96 -5.29
CA ASN A 11 -1.27 -28.61 -4.63
C ASN A 11 0.04 -28.24 -5.33
N ILE A 12 0.46 -26.97 -5.30
CA ILE A 12 1.66 -26.53 -6.04
C ILE A 12 2.43 -25.43 -5.31
N LYS A 13 3.32 -25.84 -4.39
CA LYS A 13 4.29 -24.97 -3.69
C LYS A 13 5.04 -23.99 -4.61
N ASN A 14 5.42 -24.50 -5.80
CA ASN A 14 6.29 -23.79 -6.72
C ASN A 14 5.55 -22.66 -7.45
N ASP A 15 4.23 -22.70 -7.51
CA ASP A 15 3.43 -21.77 -8.32
C ASP A 15 3.14 -20.46 -7.56
N ILE A 16 2.67 -20.51 -6.30
CA ILE A 16 2.41 -19.28 -5.51
C ILE A 16 3.69 -18.46 -5.30
N MET A 17 4.82 -19.11 -5.02
CA MET A 17 6.08 -18.41 -4.77
C MET A 17 6.71 -17.81 -6.03
N GLN A 18 6.29 -18.28 -7.22
CA GLN A 18 6.67 -17.71 -8.52
C GLN A 18 5.70 -16.60 -8.96
N ARG A 19 4.41 -16.73 -8.62
CA ARG A 19 3.37 -15.74 -8.97
C ARG A 19 3.34 -14.53 -8.06
N TYR A 20 3.84 -14.64 -6.82
CA TYR A 20 3.83 -13.55 -5.84
C TYR A 20 5.23 -13.19 -5.35
N TYR A 21 5.67 -11.96 -5.67
CA TYR A 21 6.90 -11.38 -5.16
C TYR A 21 6.69 -10.79 -3.76
N ARG A 22 7.48 -11.25 -2.77
CA ARG A 22 7.41 -10.73 -1.40
C ARG A 22 8.07 -9.36 -1.29
N ILE A 23 7.35 -8.39 -0.76
CA ILE A 23 7.83 -7.02 -0.56
C ILE A 23 8.28 -6.82 0.88
N LYS A 24 7.39 -7.09 1.84
CA LYS A 24 7.62 -6.77 3.25
C LYS A 24 6.88 -7.74 4.16
N LEU A 25 7.47 -8.14 5.29
CA LEU A 25 6.73 -8.78 6.37
C LEU A 25 5.85 -7.72 7.05
N ILE A 26 4.53 -7.90 7.01
CA ILE A 26 3.54 -6.96 7.56
C ILE A 26 2.86 -7.46 8.83
N GLY A 27 2.96 -8.75 9.13
CA GLY A 27 2.45 -9.32 10.37
C GLY A 27 3.13 -10.64 10.74
N GLN A 28 3.24 -10.92 12.03
CA GLN A 28 3.74 -12.20 12.54
C GLN A 28 2.93 -12.57 13.79
N GLY A 29 2.08 -13.59 13.66
CA GLY A 29 1.22 -14.09 14.73
C GLY A 29 1.61 -15.49 15.20
N SER A 30 0.79 -16.04 16.10
CA SER A 30 0.92 -17.41 16.65
C SER A 30 0.81 -18.50 15.57
N PHE A 31 0.06 -18.23 14.49
CA PHE A 31 -0.24 -19.22 13.45
C PHE A 31 0.62 -19.09 12.18
N GLY A 32 1.38 -17.99 12.02
CA GLY A 32 2.14 -17.79 10.79
C GLY A 32 2.67 -16.38 10.55
N LYS A 33 3.22 -16.19 9.35
CA LYS A 33 3.79 -14.91 8.88
C LYS A 33 2.93 -14.34 7.76
N VAL A 34 2.68 -13.04 7.79
CA VAL A 34 1.93 -12.30 6.76
C VAL A 34 2.87 -11.35 6.04
N TYR A 35 2.91 -11.45 4.71
CA TYR A 35 3.75 -10.62 3.84
C TYR A 35 2.88 -9.72 2.96
N LYS A 36 3.24 -8.44 2.81
CA LYS A 36 2.85 -7.63 1.65
C LYS A 36 3.54 -8.25 0.44
N VAL A 37 2.75 -8.70 -0.52
CA VAL A 37 3.24 -9.32 -1.74
C VAL A 37 2.67 -8.60 -2.94
N ARG A 38 3.25 -8.88 -4.10
CA ARG A 38 2.76 -8.38 -5.37
C ARG A 38 2.69 -9.49 -6.40
N ASN A 39 1.57 -9.59 -7.10
CA ASN A 39 1.41 -10.55 -8.20
C ASN A 39 2.13 -10.08 -9.49
N GLN A 40 2.05 -10.88 -10.55
CA GLN A 40 2.59 -10.54 -11.87
C GLN A 40 1.93 -9.30 -12.50
N ALA A 41 0.68 -9.02 -12.13
CA ALA A 41 -0.09 -7.82 -12.49
C ALA A 41 0.39 -6.53 -11.83
N ASN A 42 1.43 -6.61 -11.01
CA ASN A 42 1.90 -5.53 -10.15
C ASN A 42 0.88 -5.06 -9.09
N GLU A 43 -0.06 -5.91 -8.66
CA GLU A 43 -1.03 -5.57 -7.61
C GLU A 43 -0.58 -6.00 -6.22
N LEU A 44 -0.83 -5.15 -5.22
CA LEU A 44 -0.54 -5.46 -3.83
C LEU A 44 -1.59 -6.38 -3.22
N ARG A 45 -1.12 -7.39 -2.49
CA ARG A 45 -1.90 -8.39 -1.76
C ARG A 45 -1.25 -8.70 -0.42
N ALA A 46 -1.98 -9.33 0.48
CA ALA A 46 -1.42 -9.93 1.69
C ALA A 46 -1.28 -11.45 1.50
N LEU A 47 -0.11 -12.02 1.81
CA LEU A 47 0.15 -13.47 1.78
C LEU A 47 0.42 -13.96 3.21
N LYS A 48 -0.54 -14.70 3.78
CA LYS A 48 -0.39 -15.40 5.05
C LYS A 48 0.16 -16.81 4.80
N ILE A 49 1.24 -17.16 5.50
CA ILE A 49 1.90 -18.47 5.41
C ILE A 49 1.79 -19.15 6.75
N ILE A 50 1.10 -20.29 6.78
CA ILE A 50 0.73 -21.04 7.99
C ILE A 50 1.36 -22.43 7.90
N ALA A 51 2.02 -22.90 8.95
CA ALA A 51 2.55 -24.25 8.97
C ALA A 51 1.45 -25.28 9.28
N LYS A 52 1.38 -26.36 8.48
CA LYS A 52 0.37 -27.43 8.64
C LYS A 52 0.43 -28.11 10.01
N LYS A 53 1.62 -28.24 10.59
CA LYS A 53 1.81 -28.78 11.95
C LYS A 53 1.12 -27.93 13.04
N ASP A 54 0.92 -26.64 12.77
CA ASP A 54 0.33 -25.67 13.69
C ASP A 54 -1.15 -25.40 13.33
N PHE A 55 -1.65 -26.07 12.28
CA PHE A 55 -2.96 -25.82 11.69
C PHE A 55 -3.72 -27.14 11.47
N THR A 56 -4.51 -27.53 12.45
CA THR A 56 -5.21 -28.82 12.48
C THR A 56 -6.59 -28.78 11.83
N ASP A 57 -7.09 -27.60 11.46
CA ASP A 57 -8.49 -27.43 11.05
C ASP A 57 -8.56 -26.70 9.70
N GLN A 58 -8.81 -27.42 8.60
CA GLN A 58 -9.02 -26.86 7.24
C GLN A 58 -10.18 -25.84 7.15
N ASN A 59 -10.87 -25.59 8.26
CA ASN A 59 -12.07 -24.78 8.38
C ASN A 59 -11.85 -23.27 8.19
N GLU A 60 -10.70 -22.66 8.53
CA GLU A 60 -10.46 -21.20 8.22
C GLU A 60 -10.64 -20.94 6.72
N ILE A 61 -10.01 -21.80 5.92
CA ILE A 61 -9.97 -21.72 4.46
C ILE A 61 -11.38 -21.87 3.87
N GLU A 62 -12.15 -22.85 4.35
CA GLU A 62 -13.51 -23.10 3.86
C GLU A 62 -14.51 -22.05 4.34
N ASN A 63 -14.34 -21.53 5.57
CA ASN A 63 -15.21 -20.48 6.10
C ASN A 63 -15.01 -19.17 5.36
N MET A 64 -13.75 -18.74 5.18
CA MET A 64 -13.46 -17.45 4.53
C MET A 64 -13.95 -17.38 3.08
N LYS A 65 -14.03 -18.51 2.38
CA LYS A 65 -14.59 -18.57 1.01
C LYS A 65 -16.08 -18.22 0.95
N LYS A 66 -16.82 -18.42 2.03
CA LYS A 66 -18.27 -18.16 2.10
C LYS A 66 -18.57 -16.72 2.48
N LEU A 67 -17.55 -15.89 2.70
CA LEU A 67 -17.71 -14.54 3.23
C LEU A 67 -17.45 -13.47 2.16
N ASP A 68 -18.51 -12.80 1.70
CA ASP A 68 -18.43 -11.61 0.83
C ASP A 68 -19.11 -10.41 1.49
N HIS A 69 -18.30 -9.53 2.10
CA HIS A 69 -18.82 -8.40 2.88
C HIS A 69 -17.89 -7.18 2.83
N PRO A 70 -18.41 -5.93 2.73
CA PRO A 70 -17.59 -4.72 2.68
C PRO A 70 -16.67 -4.53 3.89
N ASN A 71 -17.04 -5.07 5.05
CA ASN A 71 -16.28 -4.99 6.31
C ASN A 71 -15.52 -6.28 6.68
N ILE A 72 -15.46 -7.28 5.80
CA ILE A 72 -14.64 -8.49 5.97
C ILE A 72 -13.50 -8.47 4.94
N MET A 73 -12.32 -8.95 5.31
CA MET A 73 -11.19 -9.09 4.37
C MET A 73 -11.47 -10.18 3.33
N ALA A 74 -11.43 -9.81 2.05
CA ALA A 74 -11.63 -10.76 0.96
C ALA A 74 -10.41 -11.69 0.79
N ILE A 75 -10.66 -12.97 0.51
CA ILE A 75 -9.64 -13.92 0.05
C ILE A 75 -9.67 -13.98 -1.47
N TYR A 76 -8.48 -14.03 -2.07
CA TYR A 76 -8.34 -14.19 -3.51
C TYR A 76 -7.87 -15.57 -3.89
N GLU A 77 -6.95 -16.14 -3.13
CA GLU A 77 -6.36 -17.43 -3.48
C GLU A 77 -5.88 -18.20 -2.26
N ILE A 78 -5.90 -19.52 -2.36
CA ILE A 78 -5.37 -20.42 -1.33
C ILE A 78 -4.61 -21.55 -2.03
N ALA A 79 -3.35 -21.75 -1.63
CA ALA A 79 -2.57 -22.90 -2.05
C ALA A 79 -1.98 -23.63 -0.85
N GLN A 80 -1.51 -24.87 -1.08
CA GLN A 80 -0.78 -25.62 -0.06
C GLN A 80 0.41 -26.35 -0.65
N ASP A 81 1.36 -26.68 0.23
CA ASP A 81 2.38 -27.69 0.00
C ASP A 81 2.38 -28.74 1.12
N ASP A 82 3.35 -29.65 1.16
CA ASP A 82 3.44 -30.69 2.19
C ASP A 82 3.50 -30.16 3.64
N ASN A 83 3.95 -28.92 3.84
CA ASN A 83 4.29 -28.31 5.13
C ASN A 83 3.51 -27.03 5.45
N TYR A 84 2.96 -26.32 4.47
CA TYR A 84 2.39 -24.98 4.62
C TYR A 84 1.07 -24.78 3.86
N TYR A 85 0.20 -23.94 4.41
CA TYR A 85 -0.86 -23.25 3.70
C TYR A 85 -0.42 -21.82 3.35
N TYR A 86 -0.85 -21.37 2.18
CA TYR A 86 -0.58 -20.05 1.60
C TYR A 86 -1.92 -19.40 1.28
N ILE A 87 -2.25 -18.32 1.97
CA ILE A 87 -3.54 -17.61 1.81
C ILE A 87 -3.22 -16.21 1.27
N VAL A 88 -3.67 -15.93 0.05
CA VAL A 88 -3.58 -14.62 -0.60
C VAL A 88 -4.90 -13.89 -0.40
N SER A 89 -4.84 -12.69 0.18
CA SER A 89 -6.01 -11.89 0.53
C SER A 89 -5.86 -10.43 0.10
N GLN A 90 -6.95 -9.67 0.26
CA GLN A 90 -6.94 -8.23 0.19
C GLN A 90 -5.86 -7.66 1.13
N LEU A 91 -5.03 -6.75 0.61
CA LEU A 91 -4.17 -5.92 1.46
C LEU A 91 -5.04 -4.80 2.03
N CYS A 92 -5.29 -4.83 3.33
CA CYS A 92 -5.97 -3.75 4.05
C CYS A 92 -4.91 -2.79 4.60
N GLU A 93 -4.90 -1.54 4.12
CA GLU A 93 -3.86 -0.53 4.43
C GLU A 93 -4.18 0.33 5.68
N GLY A 94 -5.29 0.05 6.36
CA GLY A 94 -5.64 0.67 7.64
C GLY A 94 -4.71 0.28 8.79
N ILE A 95 -4.85 0.94 9.93
CA ILE A 95 -4.15 0.60 11.18
C ILE A 95 -5.01 -0.30 12.06
N GLU A 96 -4.43 -1.00 13.03
CA GLU A 96 -5.23 -1.75 14.00
C GLU A 96 -6.13 -0.81 14.80
N LEU A 97 -7.38 -1.21 15.04
CA LEU A 97 -8.30 -0.45 15.89
C LEU A 97 -7.72 -0.30 17.30
N PHE A 98 -6.95 -1.30 17.75
CA PHE A 98 -6.15 -1.23 18.96
C PHE A 98 -5.21 -0.01 18.98
N ASP A 99 -4.42 0.17 17.92
CA ASP A 99 -3.48 1.29 17.79
C ASP A 99 -4.19 2.64 17.72
N GLU A 100 -5.33 2.74 17.02
CA GLU A 100 -6.11 3.98 16.98
C GLU A 100 -6.72 4.31 18.35
N ILE A 101 -7.25 3.32 19.08
CA ILE A 101 -7.72 3.49 20.47
C ILE A 101 -6.58 4.04 21.34
N HIS A 102 -5.41 3.41 21.30
CA HIS A 102 -4.25 3.84 22.08
C HIS A 102 -3.76 5.23 21.71
N LYS A 103 -3.69 5.55 20.41
CA LYS A 103 -3.33 6.87 19.91
C LYS A 103 -4.26 7.95 20.44
N ARG A 104 -5.58 7.71 20.47
CA ARG A 104 -6.53 8.69 21.03
C ARG A 104 -6.38 8.84 22.54
N ILE A 105 -6.28 7.73 23.28
CA ILE A 105 -6.06 7.76 24.74
C ILE A 105 -4.79 8.55 25.10
N ASN A 106 -3.68 8.32 24.39
CA ASN A 106 -2.41 9.03 24.59
C ASN A 106 -2.50 10.54 24.30
N GLN A 107 -3.45 10.96 23.47
CA GLN A 107 -3.75 12.37 23.20
C GLN A 107 -4.78 12.95 24.19
N ASN A 108 -5.15 12.22 25.26
CA ASN A 108 -6.27 12.52 26.15
C ASN A 108 -7.60 12.73 25.41
N LYS A 109 -7.80 11.97 24.32
CA LYS A 109 -9.02 11.94 23.52
C LYS A 109 -9.68 10.56 23.62
N ILE A 110 -10.98 10.53 23.37
CA ILE A 110 -11.75 9.31 23.17
C ILE A 110 -12.57 9.48 21.88
N PHE A 111 -13.12 8.40 21.36
CA PHE A 111 -14.11 8.47 20.30
C PHE A 111 -15.37 9.18 20.81
N SER A 112 -15.94 10.05 19.99
CA SER A 112 -17.29 10.53 20.23
C SER A 112 -18.29 9.39 20.08
N GLU A 113 -19.44 9.48 20.74
CA GLU A 113 -20.45 8.42 20.67
C GLU A 113 -20.93 8.16 19.23
N ASP A 114 -20.94 9.19 18.37
CA ASP A 114 -21.26 9.07 16.95
C ASP A 114 -20.20 8.28 16.16
N GLU A 115 -18.91 8.57 16.39
CA GLU A 115 -17.82 7.78 15.79
C GLU A 115 -17.87 6.33 16.27
N VAL A 116 -18.10 6.10 17.57
CA VAL A 116 -18.25 4.74 18.11
C VAL A 116 -19.43 4.04 17.44
N ARG A 117 -20.58 4.70 17.28
CA ARG A 117 -21.73 4.13 16.60
C ARG A 117 -21.41 3.74 15.16
N TYR A 118 -20.72 4.61 14.42
CA TYR A 118 -20.35 4.36 13.03
C TYR A 118 -19.40 3.16 12.89
N ILE A 119 -18.35 3.11 13.72
CA ILE A 119 -17.40 1.98 13.75
C ILE A 119 -18.13 0.69 14.19
N PHE A 120 -18.94 0.76 15.24
CA PHE A 120 -19.57 -0.41 15.83
C PHE A 120 -20.68 -1.00 14.96
N LYS A 121 -21.43 -0.18 14.21
CA LYS A 121 -22.40 -0.65 13.22
C LYS A 121 -21.71 -1.54 12.17
N GLN A 122 -20.54 -1.15 11.69
CA GLN A 122 -19.78 -1.93 10.70
C GLN A 122 -19.29 -3.27 11.27
N ILE A 123 -18.85 -3.28 12.54
CA ILE A 123 -18.46 -4.52 13.25
C ILE A 123 -19.68 -5.45 13.34
N LEU A 124 -20.82 -4.95 13.83
CA LEU A 124 -22.04 -5.75 13.96
C LEU A 124 -22.53 -6.27 12.60
N SER A 125 -22.47 -5.45 11.55
CA SER A 125 -22.85 -5.83 10.19
C SER A 125 -22.04 -7.02 9.66
N ALA A 126 -20.70 -6.95 9.78
CA ALA A 126 -19.84 -8.08 9.41
C ALA A 126 -20.11 -9.36 10.22
N ILE A 127 -20.39 -9.23 11.52
CA ILE A 127 -20.69 -10.38 12.39
C ILE A 127 -22.07 -10.96 12.09
N ALA A 128 -23.08 -10.11 11.83
CA ALA A 128 -24.41 -10.55 11.41
C ALA A 128 -24.35 -11.35 10.12
N TYR A 129 -23.64 -10.83 9.12
CA TYR A 129 -23.42 -11.52 7.84
C TYR A 129 -22.73 -12.88 8.03
N ALA A 130 -21.63 -12.94 8.80
CA ALA A 130 -20.93 -14.20 9.04
C ALA A 130 -21.79 -15.22 9.80
N HIS A 131 -22.56 -14.76 10.79
CA HIS A 131 -23.47 -15.60 11.57
C HIS A 131 -24.63 -16.15 10.72
N ASP A 132 -25.16 -15.37 9.78
CA ASP A 132 -26.14 -15.81 8.79
C ASP A 132 -25.59 -16.92 7.87
N LYS A 133 -24.29 -16.84 7.52
CA LYS A 133 -23.56 -17.89 6.81
C LYS A 133 -23.15 -19.07 7.72
N ASN A 134 -23.66 -19.15 8.95
CA ASN A 134 -23.32 -20.14 9.96
C ASN A 134 -21.84 -20.18 10.37
N ILE A 135 -21.13 -19.05 10.26
CA ILE A 135 -19.72 -18.93 10.63
C ILE A 135 -19.59 -18.05 11.87
N MET A 136 -18.98 -18.58 12.93
CA MET A 136 -18.58 -17.80 14.10
C MET A 136 -17.07 -17.50 14.07
N HIS A 137 -16.64 -16.34 14.56
CA HIS A 137 -15.24 -15.90 14.48
C HIS A 137 -14.37 -16.37 15.65
N ARG A 138 -14.88 -16.31 16.88
CA ARG A 138 -14.24 -16.77 18.14
C ARG A 138 -12.98 -16.01 18.61
N ASP A 139 -12.60 -14.91 17.95
CA ASP A 139 -11.44 -14.09 18.34
C ASP A 139 -11.61 -12.62 17.92
N ILE A 140 -12.81 -12.07 18.14
CA ILE A 140 -13.10 -10.67 17.85
C ILE A 140 -12.42 -9.79 18.90
N LYS A 141 -11.48 -8.95 18.44
CA LYS A 141 -10.72 -8.02 19.27
C LYS A 141 -10.18 -6.85 18.43
N PRO A 142 -9.82 -5.70 19.03
CA PRO A 142 -9.35 -4.53 18.29
C PRO A 142 -8.11 -4.78 17.41
N GLU A 143 -7.25 -5.75 17.73
CA GLU A 143 -6.08 -6.15 16.94
C GLU A 143 -6.48 -6.87 15.64
N ASN A 144 -7.63 -7.55 15.63
CA ASN A 144 -8.18 -8.24 14.46
C ASN A 144 -9.14 -7.35 13.65
N ILE A 145 -9.17 -6.04 13.91
CA ILE A 145 -10.00 -5.07 13.18
C ILE A 145 -9.08 -3.95 12.69
N LEU A 146 -8.94 -3.81 11.38
CA LEU A 146 -8.23 -2.67 10.80
C LEU A 146 -9.21 -1.54 10.55
N ILE A 147 -8.79 -0.30 10.83
CA ILE A 147 -9.55 0.93 10.59
C ILE A 147 -8.76 1.85 9.67
N ASP A 148 -9.43 2.37 8.65
CA ASP A 148 -8.91 3.46 7.82
C ASP A 148 -9.06 4.78 8.60
N PRO A 149 -7.96 5.48 8.96
CA PRO A 149 -8.05 6.72 9.72
C PRO A 149 -8.67 7.88 8.93
N THR A 150 -8.80 7.77 7.60
CA THR A 150 -9.35 8.82 6.74
C THR A 150 -10.87 8.82 6.71
N ASP A 151 -11.51 7.64 6.75
CA ASP A 151 -12.96 7.49 6.61
C ASP A 151 -13.62 6.56 7.64
N GLN A 152 -12.83 6.06 8.60
CA GLN A 152 -13.24 5.15 9.68
C GLN A 152 -13.89 3.86 9.17
N HIS A 153 -13.66 3.48 7.91
CA HIS A 153 -14.07 2.19 7.37
C HIS A 153 -13.26 1.07 8.01
N ILE A 154 -13.94 0.03 8.49
CA ILE A 154 -13.27 -1.10 9.15
C ILE A 154 -13.23 -2.35 8.28
N LYS A 155 -12.21 -3.18 8.52
CA LYS A 155 -12.08 -4.52 7.97
C LYS A 155 -11.73 -5.50 9.09
N ILE A 156 -12.59 -6.49 9.31
CA ILE A 156 -12.30 -7.62 10.19
C ILE A 156 -11.33 -8.56 9.46
N ILE A 157 -10.21 -8.83 10.11
CA ILE A 157 -9.14 -9.70 9.64
C ILE A 157 -9.00 -10.92 10.56
N ASP A 158 -8.25 -11.92 10.09
CA ASP A 158 -7.85 -13.13 10.82
C ASP A 158 -8.98 -14.05 11.33
N TRP A 159 -9.46 -14.91 10.42
CA TRP A 159 -10.49 -15.91 10.70
C TRP A 159 -9.89 -17.27 11.11
N GLY A 160 -8.63 -17.29 11.58
CA GLY A 160 -7.90 -18.53 11.92
C GLY A 160 -8.50 -19.34 13.06
N LEU A 161 -9.32 -18.72 13.89
CA LEU A 161 -10.11 -19.37 14.92
C LEU A 161 -11.58 -19.52 14.54
N SER A 162 -12.00 -19.23 13.31
CA SER A 162 -13.41 -19.35 12.91
C SER A 162 -13.93 -20.79 12.90
N LYS A 163 -15.26 -20.96 12.90
CA LYS A 163 -15.89 -22.29 12.83
C LYS A 163 -17.24 -22.25 12.11
N ASP A 164 -17.48 -23.26 11.26
CA ASP A 164 -18.78 -23.54 10.66
C ASP A 164 -19.68 -24.27 11.68
N MET A 165 -20.88 -23.73 11.91
CA MET A 165 -21.85 -24.23 12.89
C MET A 165 -22.83 -25.26 12.32
N THR A 166 -22.87 -25.49 11.00
CA THR A 166 -23.89 -26.29 10.31
C THR A 166 -24.05 -27.72 10.85
N ASN A 167 -22.97 -28.32 11.37
CA ASN A 167 -22.94 -29.70 11.88
C ASN A 167 -22.50 -29.82 13.35
N LEU A 168 -22.54 -28.74 14.12
CA LEU A 168 -22.03 -28.73 15.50
C LEU A 168 -23.14 -28.89 16.53
N VAL A 169 -23.00 -29.90 17.38
CA VAL A 169 -23.93 -30.15 18.50
C VAL A 169 -23.61 -29.27 19.71
N SER A 170 -22.32 -29.00 19.99
CA SER A 170 -21.85 -28.10 21.05
C SER A 170 -20.31 -27.94 21.00
N ILE A 171 -19.79 -26.71 21.09
CA ILE A 171 -18.33 -26.41 21.13
C ILE A 171 -17.90 -26.14 22.57
N LYS A 172 -16.88 -26.85 23.07
CA LYS A 172 -16.38 -26.69 24.46
C LYS A 172 -14.94 -26.18 24.55
N GLN A 173 -14.27 -25.95 23.42
CA GLN A 173 -12.87 -25.54 23.40
C GLN A 173 -12.71 -24.11 23.93
N LYS A 174 -11.87 -23.92 24.95
CA LYS A 174 -11.43 -22.62 25.45
C LYS A 174 -10.35 -22.05 24.52
N ILE A 175 -10.71 -21.09 23.68
CA ILE A 175 -9.83 -20.42 22.70
C ILE A 175 -10.10 -18.91 22.66
N GLY A 176 -9.20 -18.15 22.00
CA GLY A 176 -9.27 -16.70 21.85
C GLY A 176 -8.50 -15.93 22.93
N THR A 177 -8.45 -14.60 22.79
CA THR A 177 -7.87 -13.72 23.82
C THR A 177 -8.80 -13.58 25.03
N ILE A 178 -8.29 -13.89 26.23
CA ILE A 178 -9.09 -14.01 27.46
C ILE A 178 -9.84 -12.72 27.81
N ASP A 179 -9.24 -11.56 27.60
CA ASP A 179 -9.83 -10.23 27.85
C ASP A 179 -11.15 -9.99 27.11
N TYR A 180 -11.36 -10.67 25.98
CA TYR A 180 -12.53 -10.55 25.11
C TYR A 180 -13.42 -11.80 25.12
N ALA A 181 -13.01 -12.87 25.79
CA ALA A 181 -13.71 -14.16 25.77
C ALA A 181 -14.98 -14.14 26.62
N ALA A 182 -16.03 -14.79 26.13
CA ALA A 182 -17.30 -14.90 26.83
C ALA A 182 -17.23 -15.86 28.05
N PRO A 183 -18.03 -15.65 29.10
CA PRO A 183 -18.02 -16.51 30.29
C PRO A 183 -18.23 -18.00 29.98
N GLU A 184 -19.12 -18.32 29.04
CA GLU A 184 -19.41 -19.70 28.63
C GLU A 184 -18.25 -20.38 27.90
N VAL A 185 -17.39 -19.62 27.22
CA VAL A 185 -16.14 -20.12 26.60
C VAL A 185 -15.12 -20.45 27.70
N LEU A 186 -14.96 -19.56 28.67
CA LEU A 186 -14.03 -19.76 29.79
C LEU A 186 -14.43 -20.92 30.72
N LEU A 187 -15.73 -21.18 30.83
CA LEU A 187 -16.30 -22.25 31.65
C LEU A 187 -16.45 -23.59 30.89
N GLU A 188 -16.12 -23.63 29.59
CA GLU A 188 -16.19 -24.82 28.73
C GLU A 188 -17.57 -25.50 28.72
N LYS A 189 -18.65 -24.72 28.92
CA LYS A 189 -20.02 -25.23 29.11
C LYS A 189 -20.74 -25.60 27.80
N GLY A 190 -20.08 -25.43 26.66
CA GLY A 190 -20.76 -25.40 25.37
C GLY A 190 -21.14 -23.96 25.02
N TYR A 191 -20.79 -23.50 23.82
CA TYR A 191 -21.15 -22.16 23.33
C TYR A 191 -21.50 -22.16 21.84
N ASP A 192 -22.16 -21.09 21.40
CA ASP A 192 -22.58 -20.80 20.03
C ASP A 192 -21.99 -19.44 19.57
N ASN A 193 -22.47 -18.91 18.45
CA ASN A 193 -22.07 -17.62 17.89
C ASN A 193 -22.28 -16.40 18.81
N LYS A 194 -23.07 -16.51 19.89
CA LYS A 194 -23.26 -15.42 20.85
C LYS A 194 -21.97 -15.07 21.60
N CYS A 195 -20.95 -15.93 21.58
CA CYS A 195 -19.65 -15.59 22.14
C CYS A 195 -19.02 -14.39 21.43
N ASP A 196 -19.21 -14.24 20.12
CA ASP A 196 -18.69 -13.10 19.36
C ASP A 196 -19.35 -11.79 19.81
N LEU A 197 -20.64 -11.83 20.20
CA LEU A 197 -21.39 -10.65 20.64
C LEU A 197 -20.94 -10.18 22.02
N TRP A 198 -20.48 -11.09 22.88
CA TRP A 198 -19.80 -10.70 24.11
C TRP A 198 -18.51 -9.94 23.80
N SER A 199 -17.68 -10.46 22.89
CA SER A 199 -16.44 -9.81 22.47
C SER A 199 -16.73 -8.43 21.86
N CYS A 200 -17.76 -8.29 21.03
CA CYS A 200 -18.26 -7.00 20.56
C CYS A 200 -18.66 -6.08 21.73
N GLY A 201 -19.34 -6.58 22.75
CA GLY A 201 -19.67 -5.81 23.96
C GLY A 201 -18.45 -5.30 24.71
N VAL A 202 -17.38 -6.10 24.80
CA VAL A 202 -16.10 -5.67 25.37
C VAL A 202 -15.48 -4.54 24.55
N ILE A 203 -15.47 -4.67 23.21
CA ILE A 203 -14.98 -3.62 22.30
C ILE A 203 -15.81 -2.34 22.45
N LEU A 204 -17.14 -2.43 22.50
CA LEU A 204 -18.03 -1.27 22.68
C LEU A 204 -17.73 -0.54 23.99
N TYR A 205 -17.53 -1.28 25.08
CA TYR A 205 -17.16 -0.70 26.36
C TYR A 205 -15.84 0.10 26.24
N ILE A 206 -14.82 -0.49 25.61
CA ILE A 206 -13.51 0.13 25.44
C ILE A 206 -13.62 1.39 24.56
N LEU A 207 -14.34 1.33 23.44
CA LEU A 207 -14.51 2.48 22.55
C LEU A 207 -15.23 3.65 23.24
N LEU A 208 -16.25 3.38 24.06
CA LEU A 208 -17.02 4.41 24.77
C LEU A 208 -16.29 5.02 25.98
N SER A 209 -15.40 4.26 26.62
CA SER A 209 -14.82 4.66 27.92
C SER A 209 -13.31 4.83 27.93
N GLY A 210 -12.59 4.23 26.96
CA GLY A 210 -11.14 4.12 26.95
C GLY A 210 -10.57 3.08 27.93
N GLU A 211 -11.42 2.33 28.63
CA GLU A 211 -11.04 1.43 29.73
C GLU A 211 -11.49 -0.01 29.45
N SER A 212 -10.83 -0.99 30.08
CA SER A 212 -11.31 -2.39 30.03
C SER A 212 -12.52 -2.58 30.96
N PRO A 213 -13.57 -3.34 30.55
CA PRO A 213 -14.69 -3.67 31.43
C PRO A 213 -14.30 -4.59 32.60
N PHE A 214 -13.24 -5.39 32.43
CA PHE A 214 -12.79 -6.40 33.39
C PHE A 214 -11.28 -6.27 33.67
N PRO A 215 -10.81 -5.15 34.27
CA PRO A 215 -9.39 -4.92 34.50
C PRO A 215 -8.83 -5.94 35.49
N GLY A 216 -7.60 -6.42 35.31
CA GLY A 216 -6.95 -7.35 36.25
C GLY A 216 -5.44 -7.39 36.08
N ASN A 217 -4.73 -7.82 37.12
CA ASN A 217 -3.26 -7.89 37.09
C ASN A 217 -2.73 -9.20 36.53
N ASN A 218 -3.58 -10.22 36.43
CA ASN A 218 -3.27 -11.53 35.86
C ASN A 218 -4.52 -12.18 35.27
N THR A 219 -4.30 -13.17 34.42
CA THR A 219 -5.35 -13.91 33.71
C THR A 219 -6.43 -14.49 34.63
N GLY A 220 -6.04 -15.07 35.78
CA GLY A 220 -7.01 -15.65 36.72
C GLY A 220 -7.95 -14.61 37.35
N GLU A 221 -7.44 -13.41 37.65
CA GLU A 221 -8.27 -12.29 38.13
C GLU A 221 -9.26 -11.81 37.06
N ILE A 222 -8.79 -11.70 35.81
CA ILE A 222 -9.60 -11.27 34.66
C ILE A 222 -10.73 -12.28 34.43
N GLU A 223 -10.41 -13.57 34.36
CA GLU A 223 -11.40 -14.65 34.20
C GLU A 223 -12.47 -14.63 35.30
N GLN A 224 -12.06 -14.46 36.57
CA GLN A 224 -13.02 -14.36 37.67
C GLN A 224 -13.94 -13.14 37.56
N LYS A 225 -13.46 -12.02 37.01
CA LYS A 225 -14.27 -10.81 36.80
C LYS A 225 -15.23 -10.97 35.62
N ILE A 226 -14.78 -11.60 34.54
CA ILE A 226 -15.61 -11.97 33.38
C ILE A 226 -16.74 -12.89 33.82
N ILE A 227 -16.44 -13.98 34.54
CA ILE A 227 -17.45 -14.95 35.02
C ILE A 227 -18.50 -14.29 35.93
N LYS A 228 -18.11 -13.26 36.70
CA LYS A 228 -19.03 -12.50 37.55
C LYS A 228 -19.85 -11.46 36.77
N SER A 229 -19.44 -11.09 35.56
CA SER A 229 -19.96 -10.00 34.70
C SER A 229 -20.40 -8.75 35.46
N LYS A 230 -19.52 -8.21 36.31
CA LYS A 230 -19.78 -6.94 37.00
C LYS A 230 -19.03 -5.79 36.34
N ILE A 231 -19.66 -5.19 35.32
CA ILE A 231 -19.11 -4.01 34.64
C ILE A 231 -19.28 -2.74 35.48
N ASN A 232 -18.33 -1.81 35.38
CA ASN A 232 -18.34 -0.56 36.13
C ASN A 232 -18.83 0.62 35.31
N LEU A 233 -20.14 0.88 35.35
CA LEU A 233 -20.76 2.04 34.70
C LEU A 233 -20.78 3.31 35.58
N LYS A 234 -20.01 3.36 36.67
CA LYS A 234 -19.99 4.49 37.62
C LYS A 234 -18.93 5.55 37.29
N LEU A 235 -18.04 5.30 36.34
CA LEU A 235 -17.01 6.26 35.93
C LEU A 235 -17.65 7.55 35.43
N LYS A 236 -16.93 8.68 35.58
CA LYS A 236 -17.44 10.01 35.19
C LYS A 236 -17.85 10.05 33.71
N ILE A 237 -17.13 9.35 32.84
CA ILE A 237 -17.41 9.28 31.41
C ILE A 237 -18.79 8.70 31.10
N TRP A 238 -19.21 7.67 31.84
CA TRP A 238 -20.52 7.04 31.68
C TRP A 238 -21.70 7.96 32.02
N LYS A 239 -21.49 9.11 32.66
CA LYS A 239 -22.55 10.11 32.82
C LYS A 239 -22.88 10.83 31.52
N ALA A 240 -21.92 10.94 30.60
CA ALA A 240 -22.09 11.61 29.31
C ALA A 240 -22.59 10.67 28.20
N ILE A 241 -22.35 9.36 28.32
CA ILE A 241 -22.81 8.35 27.36
C ILE A 241 -24.33 8.15 27.46
N SER A 242 -25.00 8.03 26.32
CA SER A 242 -26.46 7.86 26.24
C SER A 242 -26.97 6.60 26.94
N ASN A 243 -28.25 6.59 27.32
CA ASN A 243 -28.88 5.41 27.89
C ASN A 243 -29.04 4.28 26.86
N ASP A 244 -29.19 4.61 25.58
CA ASP A 244 -29.36 3.61 24.52
C ASP A 244 -28.05 2.86 24.29
N ALA A 245 -26.91 3.56 24.28
CA ALA A 245 -25.58 2.94 24.19
C ALA A 245 -25.35 1.95 25.35
N LYS A 246 -25.71 2.38 26.57
CA LYS A 246 -25.62 1.53 27.78
C LYS A 246 -26.57 0.34 27.70
N ASN A 247 -27.77 0.54 27.17
CA ASN A 247 -28.77 -0.51 27.00
C ASN A 247 -28.26 -1.58 26.03
N LEU A 248 -27.75 -1.19 24.86
CA LEU A 248 -27.12 -2.13 23.93
C LEU A 248 -25.94 -2.87 24.60
N LEU A 249 -25.05 -2.13 25.27
CA LEU A 249 -23.90 -2.70 25.96
C LEU A 249 -24.29 -3.76 27.01
N GLN A 250 -25.37 -3.51 27.77
CA GLN A 250 -25.89 -4.48 28.75
C GLN A 250 -26.40 -5.76 28.09
N HIS A 251 -27.09 -5.64 26.95
CA HIS A 251 -27.57 -6.81 26.20
C HIS A 251 -26.44 -7.62 25.54
N LEU A 252 -25.34 -6.98 25.16
CA LEU A 252 -24.15 -7.65 24.62
C LEU A 252 -23.32 -8.34 25.70
N LEU A 253 -23.23 -7.75 26.91
CA LEU A 253 -22.52 -8.30 28.07
C LEU A 253 -23.44 -9.08 29.04
N GLU A 254 -24.57 -9.57 28.54
CA GLU A 254 -25.46 -10.49 29.26
C GLU A 254 -24.77 -11.84 29.44
N ILE A 255 -24.78 -12.36 30.67
CA ILE A 255 -24.09 -13.62 31.02
C ILE A 255 -24.77 -14.79 30.31
N ASP A 256 -26.11 -14.80 30.31
CA ASP A 256 -26.89 -15.88 29.69
C ASP A 256 -26.90 -15.73 28.15
N PRO A 257 -26.22 -16.61 27.39
CA PRO A 257 -26.12 -16.46 25.93
C PRO A 257 -27.48 -16.50 25.23
N VAL A 258 -28.47 -17.15 25.85
CA VAL A 258 -29.85 -17.22 25.33
C VAL A 258 -30.50 -15.83 25.35
N LYS A 259 -30.22 -15.03 26.39
CA LYS A 259 -30.76 -13.67 26.56
C LYS A 259 -29.87 -12.62 25.89
N ARG A 260 -28.60 -12.92 25.68
CA ARG A 260 -27.66 -12.06 24.95
C ARG A 260 -28.18 -11.81 23.54
N PHE A 261 -28.11 -10.56 23.09
CA PHE A 261 -28.53 -10.21 21.74
C PHE A 261 -27.76 -11.02 20.69
N SER A 262 -28.45 -11.42 19.65
CA SER A 262 -27.83 -11.79 18.36
C SER A 262 -27.27 -10.54 17.68
N ALA A 263 -26.42 -10.74 16.67
CA ALA A 263 -25.91 -9.64 15.86
C ALA A 263 -27.03 -8.83 15.18
N GLN A 264 -28.06 -9.50 14.67
CA GLN A 264 -29.23 -8.85 14.09
C GLN A 264 -30.00 -7.99 15.11
N GLN A 265 -30.27 -8.53 16.29
CA GLN A 265 -30.93 -7.75 17.36
C GLN A 265 -30.08 -6.55 17.82
N ALA A 266 -28.75 -6.68 17.80
CA ALA A 266 -27.85 -5.58 18.11
C ALA A 266 -27.88 -4.47 17.04
N LEU A 267 -27.94 -4.85 15.75
CA LEU A 267 -28.11 -3.91 14.62
C LEU A 267 -29.44 -3.16 14.72
N GLU A 268 -30.51 -3.83 15.14
CA GLU A 268 -31.86 -3.27 15.29
C GLU A 268 -32.02 -2.41 16.56
N SER A 269 -31.00 -2.36 17.43
CA SER A 269 -31.07 -1.58 18.66
C SER A 269 -31.27 -0.08 18.39
N GLU A 270 -32.03 0.59 19.27
CA GLU A 270 -32.29 2.03 19.14
C GLU A 270 -31.01 2.86 19.00
N TRP A 271 -29.93 2.45 19.67
CA TRP A 271 -28.67 3.17 19.60
C TRP A 271 -28.03 3.09 18.22
N ILE A 272 -28.06 1.95 17.54
CA ILE A 272 -27.50 1.79 16.19
C ILE A 272 -28.40 2.46 15.15
N GLN A 273 -29.73 2.36 15.33
CA GLN A 273 -30.72 2.95 14.42
C GLN A 273 -30.81 4.48 14.52
N LYS A 274 -30.28 5.08 15.60
CA LYS A 274 -30.13 6.55 15.73
C LYS A 274 -29.04 7.05 14.78
N GLN A 275 -29.43 7.26 13.53
CA GLN A 275 -28.59 7.79 12.47
C GLN A 275 -28.24 9.25 12.78
N THR A 276 -26.97 9.56 13.05
CA THR A 276 -26.50 10.95 13.12
C THR A 276 -26.08 11.40 11.72
N ILE A 277 -26.86 12.31 11.15
CA ILE A 277 -26.82 12.88 9.79
C ILE A 277 -25.49 13.60 9.45
N SER A 278 -24.48 13.61 10.32
CA SER A 278 -23.36 14.56 10.22
C SER A 278 -22.13 14.10 9.41
N THR A 279 -21.99 12.83 9.05
CA THR A 279 -20.74 12.32 8.42
C THR A 279 -20.90 11.64 7.05
N ILE A 280 -22.11 11.27 6.65
CA ILE A 280 -22.38 10.73 5.29
C ILE A 280 -23.09 11.84 4.52
N LYS A 281 -22.52 12.32 3.42
CA LYS A 281 -23.25 13.16 2.46
C LYS A 281 -24.44 12.33 1.97
N GLU A 282 -25.65 12.63 2.43
CA GLU A 282 -26.86 11.95 1.94
C GLU A 282 -26.84 11.95 0.41
N ILE A 283 -26.78 10.76 -0.19
CA ILE A 283 -27.01 10.61 -1.61
C ILE A 283 -28.48 10.96 -1.83
N SER A 284 -28.77 11.97 -2.64
CA SER A 284 -30.14 12.39 -2.89
C SER A 284 -30.95 11.22 -3.47
N SER A 285 -32.24 11.14 -3.16
CA SER A 285 -33.11 10.08 -3.71
C SER A 285 -33.07 10.03 -5.24
N GLN A 286 -32.82 11.18 -5.90
CA GLN A 286 -32.63 11.26 -7.35
C GLN A 286 -31.31 10.64 -7.82
N GLU A 287 -30.20 10.85 -7.09
CA GLU A 287 -28.91 10.22 -7.39
C GLU A 287 -28.94 8.71 -7.10
N MET A 288 -29.64 8.30 -6.04
CA MET A 288 -29.91 6.87 -5.77
C MET A 288 -30.73 6.24 -6.88
N GLN A 289 -31.79 6.90 -7.34
CA GLN A 289 -32.59 6.44 -8.45
C GLN A 289 -31.78 6.34 -9.75
N PHE A 290 -30.91 7.33 -10.02
CA PHE A 290 -30.00 7.27 -11.17
C PHE A 290 -29.02 6.10 -11.08
N ARG A 291 -28.53 5.75 -9.89
CA ARG A 291 -27.67 4.59 -9.65
C ARG A 291 -28.44 3.27 -9.82
N LEU A 292 -29.67 3.18 -9.30
CA LEU A 292 -30.55 2.03 -9.48
C LEU A 292 -30.97 1.83 -10.94
N GLN A 293 -31.17 2.91 -11.70
CA GLN A 293 -31.38 2.85 -13.15
C GLN A 293 -30.15 2.38 -13.92
N LYS A 294 -28.94 2.49 -13.37
CA LYS A 294 -27.73 1.89 -13.96
C LYS A 294 -27.66 0.41 -13.63
N LEU A 295 -27.94 0.03 -12.38
CA LEU A 295 -28.05 -1.36 -11.96
C LEU A 295 -29.11 -2.13 -12.78
N SER A 296 -30.25 -1.49 -13.06
CA SER A 296 -31.33 -2.07 -13.88
C SER A 296 -30.94 -2.32 -15.34
N ARG A 297 -29.75 -1.90 -15.80
CA ARG A 297 -29.27 -2.14 -17.16
C ARG A 297 -28.25 -3.26 -17.24
N PHE A 298 -27.85 -3.83 -16.11
CA PHE A 298 -26.91 -4.95 -16.06
C PHE A 298 -27.66 -6.27 -16.27
N CYS A 299 -27.30 -7.03 -17.30
CA CYS A 299 -27.70 -8.41 -17.48
C CYS A 299 -26.44 -9.21 -17.77
N CYS A 300 -25.99 -10.03 -16.82
CA CYS A 300 -24.81 -10.88 -16.99
C CYS A 300 -25.11 -12.34 -16.70
N GLU A 301 -25.40 -13.13 -17.73
CA GLU A 301 -25.60 -14.57 -17.61
C GLU A 301 -24.28 -15.35 -17.67
N SER A 302 -23.26 -14.80 -18.34
CA SER A 302 -21.97 -15.48 -18.49
C SER A 302 -21.08 -15.28 -17.27
N LYS A 303 -20.80 -16.38 -16.57
CA LYS A 303 -19.93 -16.39 -15.38
C LYS A 303 -18.52 -15.88 -15.69
N MET A 304 -18.02 -16.10 -16.90
CA MET A 304 -16.70 -15.61 -17.32
C MET A 304 -16.66 -14.09 -17.40
N VAL A 305 -17.72 -13.48 -17.95
CA VAL A 305 -17.85 -12.02 -18.03
C VAL A 305 -17.94 -11.39 -16.63
N GLN A 306 -18.74 -11.97 -15.73
CA GLN A 306 -18.83 -11.50 -14.33
C GLN A 306 -17.47 -11.51 -13.65
N ALA A 307 -16.73 -12.60 -13.81
CA ALA A 307 -15.46 -12.77 -13.15
C ALA A 307 -14.36 -11.88 -13.76
N THR A 308 -14.39 -11.65 -15.07
CA THR A 308 -13.57 -10.61 -15.72
C THR A 308 -13.86 -9.24 -15.11
N PHE A 309 -15.12 -8.83 -15.00
CA PHE A 309 -15.43 -7.51 -14.45
C PHE A 309 -15.07 -7.38 -12.99
N HIS A 310 -15.26 -8.42 -12.19
CA HIS A 310 -14.77 -8.45 -10.82
C HIS A 310 -13.26 -8.25 -10.73
N LEU A 311 -12.48 -8.91 -11.60
CA LEU A 311 -11.04 -8.66 -11.70
C LEU A 311 -10.79 -7.19 -12.06
N MET A 312 -11.42 -6.67 -13.10
CA MET A 312 -11.25 -5.29 -13.55
C MET A 312 -11.63 -4.26 -12.48
N ILE A 313 -12.65 -4.52 -11.65
CA ILE A 313 -13.02 -3.65 -10.53
C ILE A 313 -11.91 -3.62 -9.48
N GLN A 314 -11.28 -4.75 -9.20
CA GLN A 314 -10.15 -4.80 -8.25
C GLN A 314 -8.91 -4.08 -8.79
N GLN A 315 -8.69 -4.09 -10.10
CA GLN A 315 -7.48 -3.52 -10.71
C GLN A 315 -7.61 -2.04 -11.04
N ASN A 316 -8.77 -1.62 -11.56
CA ASN A 316 -8.89 -0.38 -12.32
C ASN A 316 -9.81 0.65 -11.67
N LEU A 317 -10.52 0.25 -10.62
CA LEU A 317 -11.38 1.17 -9.91
C LEU A 317 -10.55 1.97 -8.92
N THR A 318 -10.61 3.30 -9.01
CA THR A 318 -9.94 4.17 -8.04
C THR A 318 -10.52 3.97 -6.64
N GLN A 319 -9.71 4.19 -5.60
CA GLN A 319 -10.15 4.08 -4.20
C GLN A 319 -11.38 4.95 -3.92
N GLU A 320 -11.43 6.16 -4.47
CA GLU A 320 -12.59 7.06 -4.38
C GLU A 320 -13.85 6.45 -5.00
N LYS A 321 -13.74 5.81 -6.17
CA LYS A 321 -14.90 5.19 -6.80
C LYS A 321 -15.37 3.95 -6.04
N TYR A 322 -14.44 3.16 -5.52
CA TYR A 322 -14.75 1.98 -4.69
C TYR A 322 -15.49 2.41 -3.41
N LYS A 323 -15.01 3.47 -2.76
CA LYS A 323 -15.63 4.08 -1.60
C LYS A 323 -17.06 4.56 -1.88
N GLN A 324 -17.29 5.23 -3.01
CA GLN A 324 -18.64 5.66 -3.40
C GLN A 324 -19.61 4.48 -3.60
N LEU A 325 -19.15 3.41 -4.25
CA LEU A 325 -19.98 2.22 -4.47
C LEU A 325 -20.29 1.53 -3.14
N ARG A 326 -19.29 1.39 -2.27
CA ARG A 326 -19.45 0.85 -0.92
C ARG A 326 -20.46 1.64 -0.09
N GLN A 327 -20.37 2.97 -0.10
CA GLN A 327 -21.34 3.84 0.58
C GLN A 327 -22.75 3.64 0.01
N THR A 328 -22.88 3.51 -1.32
CA THR A 328 -24.17 3.23 -1.96
C THR A 328 -24.75 1.91 -1.48
N PHE A 329 -23.94 0.86 -1.43
CA PHE A 329 -24.36 -0.44 -0.92
C PHE A 329 -24.86 -0.36 0.52
N GLN A 330 -24.07 0.28 1.40
CA GLN A 330 -24.41 0.46 2.82
C GLN A 330 -25.65 1.34 3.06
N GLU A 331 -26.01 2.20 2.10
CA GLU A 331 -27.24 3.00 2.16
C GLU A 331 -28.47 2.22 1.69
N LEU A 332 -28.29 1.30 0.73
CA LEU A 332 -29.33 0.38 0.27
C LEU A 332 -29.62 -0.71 1.31
N ASP A 333 -28.58 -1.23 1.95
CA ASP A 333 -28.64 -2.21 3.03
C ASP A 333 -29.20 -1.55 4.31
N LYS A 334 -30.52 -1.64 4.49
CA LYS A 334 -31.24 -0.95 5.57
C LYS A 334 -31.12 -1.68 6.88
N ASN A 335 -31.20 -3.01 6.84
CA ASN A 335 -31.10 -3.83 8.04
C ASN A 335 -29.63 -3.97 8.50
N GLY A 336 -28.67 -3.63 7.63
CA GLY A 336 -27.24 -3.67 7.91
C GLY A 336 -26.65 -5.07 7.89
N ASP A 337 -27.34 -6.05 7.29
CA ASP A 337 -26.94 -7.46 7.30
C ASP A 337 -25.88 -7.79 6.23
N GLY A 338 -25.50 -6.81 5.41
CA GLY A 338 -24.42 -6.92 4.45
C GLY A 338 -24.80 -7.53 3.10
N LYS A 339 -26.09 -7.68 2.82
CA LYS A 339 -26.65 -8.16 1.55
C LYS A 339 -27.90 -7.33 1.20
N LEU A 340 -28.28 -7.27 -0.08
CA LEU A 340 -29.47 -6.51 -0.49
C LEU A 340 -30.62 -7.45 -0.79
N SER A 341 -31.70 -7.31 -0.05
CA SER A 341 -32.99 -7.95 -0.34
C SER A 341 -33.76 -7.19 -1.44
N ILE A 342 -34.73 -7.87 -2.05
CA ILE A 342 -35.60 -7.22 -3.03
C ILE A 342 -36.44 -6.11 -2.38
N GLU A 343 -36.84 -6.29 -1.12
CA GLU A 343 -37.57 -5.29 -0.34
C GLU A 343 -36.75 -4.01 -0.13
N GLU A 344 -35.45 -4.15 0.13
CA GLU A 344 -34.54 -3.01 0.28
C GLU A 344 -34.35 -2.23 -1.01
N LEU A 345 -34.26 -2.92 -2.15
CA LEU A 345 -34.24 -2.24 -3.45
C LEU A 345 -35.59 -1.57 -3.76
N LYS A 346 -36.71 -2.24 -3.49
CA LYS A 346 -38.07 -1.70 -3.70
C LYS A 346 -38.30 -0.41 -2.91
N ALA A 347 -37.67 -0.26 -1.74
CA ALA A 347 -37.78 0.96 -0.94
C ALA A 347 -37.22 2.23 -1.62
N TYR A 348 -36.39 2.08 -2.66
CA TYR A 348 -35.72 3.19 -3.36
C TYR A 348 -36.07 3.30 -4.85
N CYS A 349 -36.84 2.35 -5.39
CA CYS A 349 -37.28 2.35 -6.78
C CYS A 349 -38.72 2.89 -6.90
N ASN A 350 -38.98 3.66 -7.96
CA ASN A 350 -40.35 4.00 -8.37
C ASN A 350 -40.89 2.93 -9.33
N ASP A 351 -42.20 3.00 -9.65
CA ASP A 351 -42.89 2.09 -10.58
C ASP A 351 -42.25 1.98 -11.99
N ASP A 352 -41.36 2.91 -12.36
CA ASP A 352 -40.66 2.93 -13.66
C ASP A 352 -39.50 1.92 -13.75
N ILE A 353 -39.07 1.31 -12.64
CA ILE A 353 -38.00 0.31 -12.60
C ILE A 353 -38.61 -1.04 -12.20
N ASP A 354 -38.53 -2.03 -13.09
CA ASP A 354 -38.86 -3.41 -12.74
C ASP A 354 -37.76 -3.97 -11.81
N VAL A 355 -38.00 -3.84 -10.50
CA VAL A 355 -37.06 -4.27 -9.46
C VAL A 355 -36.93 -5.79 -9.43
N GLU A 356 -37.99 -6.53 -9.78
CA GLU A 356 -37.96 -7.98 -9.82
C GLU A 356 -37.07 -8.48 -10.95
N ASP A 357 -37.20 -7.88 -12.14
CA ASP A 357 -36.30 -8.17 -13.26
C ASP A 357 -34.84 -7.75 -12.97
N LEU A 358 -34.62 -6.56 -12.39
CA LEU A 358 -33.28 -6.13 -11.96
C LEU A 358 -32.68 -7.14 -10.98
N PHE A 359 -33.43 -7.47 -9.93
CA PHE A 359 -32.97 -8.37 -8.87
C PHE A 359 -32.61 -9.73 -9.45
N ASN A 360 -33.49 -10.30 -10.27
CA ASN A 360 -33.25 -11.58 -10.95
C ASN A 360 -32.06 -11.53 -11.92
N ARG A 361 -31.62 -10.37 -12.39
CA ARG A 361 -30.44 -10.24 -13.26
C ARG A 361 -29.14 -10.04 -12.49
N VAL A 362 -29.21 -9.39 -11.33
CA VAL A 362 -28.02 -9.09 -10.51
C VAL A 362 -27.71 -10.19 -9.51
N ASP A 363 -28.72 -10.88 -8.96
CA ASP A 363 -28.55 -12.10 -8.15
C ASP A 363 -28.12 -13.24 -9.09
N THR A 364 -26.81 -13.45 -9.18
CA THR A 364 -26.19 -14.37 -10.13
C THR A 364 -26.18 -15.80 -9.61
N ASP A 365 -26.05 -15.99 -8.29
CA ASP A 365 -26.01 -17.31 -7.65
C ASP A 365 -27.39 -17.85 -7.25
N LYS A 366 -28.44 -17.02 -7.39
CA LYS A 366 -29.84 -17.31 -7.05
C LYS A 366 -30.05 -17.62 -5.58
N ASN A 367 -29.27 -16.99 -4.70
CA ASN A 367 -29.40 -17.16 -3.26
C ASN A 367 -30.55 -16.33 -2.66
N GLY A 368 -31.20 -15.48 -3.46
CA GLY A 368 -32.31 -14.64 -3.02
C GLY A 368 -31.88 -13.30 -2.40
N TYR A 369 -30.62 -12.92 -2.58
CA TYR A 369 -30.00 -11.67 -2.15
C TYR A 369 -28.97 -11.21 -3.19
N ILE A 370 -28.66 -9.91 -3.21
CA ILE A 370 -27.52 -9.39 -3.96
C ILE A 370 -26.38 -9.17 -2.97
N GLU A 371 -25.31 -9.94 -3.13
CA GLU A 371 -24.09 -9.81 -2.32
C GLU A 371 -23.25 -8.60 -2.75
N PHE A 372 -22.26 -8.23 -1.93
CA PHE A 372 -21.47 -7.02 -2.15
C PHE A 372 -20.72 -7.04 -3.49
N THR A 373 -20.14 -8.17 -3.86
CA THR A 373 -19.43 -8.36 -5.14
C THR A 373 -20.39 -8.29 -6.33
N GLU A 374 -21.58 -8.85 -6.21
CA GLU A 374 -22.62 -8.80 -7.26
C GLU A 374 -23.07 -7.35 -7.49
N PHE A 375 -23.33 -6.63 -6.40
CA PHE A 375 -23.63 -5.21 -6.45
C PHE A 375 -22.51 -4.40 -7.11
N LEU A 376 -21.25 -4.60 -6.71
CA LEU A 376 -20.11 -3.89 -7.31
C LEU A 376 -20.04 -4.13 -8.81
N THR A 377 -20.22 -5.38 -9.24
CA THR A 377 -20.16 -5.76 -10.65
C THR A 377 -21.27 -5.10 -11.46
N ALA A 378 -22.48 -5.04 -10.92
CA ALA A 378 -23.61 -4.41 -11.59
C ALA A 378 -23.57 -2.87 -11.56
N ALA A 379 -22.96 -2.26 -10.54
CA ALA A 379 -23.00 -0.81 -10.32
C ALA A 379 -21.95 -0.02 -11.12
N VAL A 380 -20.96 -0.69 -11.72
CA VAL A 380 -19.85 -0.03 -12.42
C VAL A 380 -20.20 0.26 -13.88
N ASP A 381 -19.70 1.40 -14.39
CA ASP A 381 -19.82 1.77 -15.81
C ASP A 381 -18.86 0.90 -16.64
N MET A 382 -19.38 -0.22 -17.13
CA MET A 382 -18.61 -1.24 -17.85
C MET A 382 -17.87 -0.70 -19.06
N LYS A 383 -18.42 0.29 -19.76
CA LYS A 383 -17.78 0.88 -20.95
C LYS A 383 -16.54 1.70 -20.60
N LYS A 384 -16.56 2.37 -19.44
CA LYS A 384 -15.39 3.08 -18.92
C LYS A 384 -14.36 2.14 -18.32
N LEU A 385 -14.83 1.05 -17.70
CA LEU A 385 -13.96 0.07 -17.07
C LEU A 385 -13.25 -0.82 -18.10
N ALA A 386 -13.94 -1.23 -19.17
CA ALA A 386 -13.46 -2.15 -20.19
C ALA A 386 -13.13 -1.47 -21.52
N SER A 387 -12.15 -0.54 -21.47
CA SER A 387 -11.48 -0.11 -22.70
C SER A 387 -10.72 -1.28 -23.35
N HIS A 388 -10.37 -1.13 -24.63
CA HIS A 388 -9.64 -2.18 -25.34
C HIS A 388 -8.32 -2.57 -24.65
N ASP A 389 -7.58 -1.58 -24.13
CA ASP A 389 -6.35 -1.80 -23.36
C ASP A 389 -6.63 -2.51 -22.03
N GLN A 390 -7.69 -2.11 -21.33
CA GLN A 390 -8.12 -2.69 -20.06
C GLN A 390 -8.55 -4.16 -20.19
N LEU A 391 -9.25 -4.49 -21.27
CA LEU A 391 -9.61 -5.87 -21.59
C LEU A 391 -8.40 -6.71 -21.96
N LYS A 392 -7.43 -6.11 -22.66
CA LYS A 392 -6.18 -6.78 -22.99
C LYS A 392 -5.35 -7.06 -21.74
N ASP A 393 -5.28 -6.11 -20.82
CA ASP A 393 -4.62 -6.30 -19.52
C ASP A 393 -5.32 -7.40 -18.73
N ALA A 394 -6.66 -7.40 -18.65
CA ALA A 394 -7.43 -8.47 -18.03
C ALA A 394 -7.18 -9.84 -18.68
N PHE A 395 -7.08 -9.92 -20.01
CA PHE A 395 -6.77 -11.15 -20.72
C PHE A 395 -5.37 -11.67 -20.40
N HIS A 396 -4.35 -10.81 -20.42
CA HIS A 396 -2.97 -11.18 -20.08
C HIS A 396 -2.82 -11.64 -18.63
N LEU A 397 -3.76 -11.30 -17.76
CA LEU A 397 -3.82 -11.82 -16.41
C LEU A 397 -4.47 -13.19 -16.33
N LEU A 398 -5.35 -13.47 -17.28
CA LEU A 398 -5.96 -14.78 -17.43
C LEU A 398 -4.99 -15.78 -18.08
N ASP A 399 -4.21 -15.31 -19.05
CA ASP A 399 -3.20 -16.07 -19.82
C ASP A 399 -1.90 -16.20 -19.01
N GLN A 400 -1.86 -17.19 -18.11
CA GLN A 400 -0.73 -17.38 -17.19
C GLN A 400 0.52 -17.91 -17.87
N ASN A 401 0.34 -18.71 -18.93
CA ASN A 401 1.45 -19.31 -19.67
C ASN A 401 2.03 -18.34 -20.74
N GLY A 402 1.29 -17.27 -21.08
CA GLY A 402 1.70 -16.22 -22.01
C GLY A 402 1.71 -16.68 -23.47
N ASP A 403 0.97 -17.74 -23.81
CA ASP A 403 0.91 -18.30 -25.16
C ASP A 403 -0.08 -17.57 -26.07
N GLY A 404 -0.83 -16.60 -25.52
CA GLY A 404 -1.79 -15.77 -26.22
C GLY A 404 -3.20 -16.36 -26.30
N PHE A 405 -3.44 -17.49 -25.61
CA PHE A 405 -4.72 -18.17 -25.55
C PHE A 405 -5.10 -18.46 -24.10
N LEU A 406 -6.40 -18.49 -23.80
CA LEU A 406 -6.90 -19.00 -22.53
C LEU A 406 -7.37 -20.42 -22.73
N GLU A 407 -6.68 -21.36 -22.09
CA GLU A 407 -7.11 -22.74 -22.01
C GLU A 407 -8.00 -22.97 -20.79
N ILE A 408 -8.78 -24.07 -20.83
CA ILE A 408 -9.68 -24.46 -19.75
C ILE A 408 -9.00 -24.52 -18.39
N ASP A 409 -7.73 -24.93 -18.35
CA ASP A 409 -6.96 -25.06 -17.12
C ASP A 409 -6.55 -23.71 -16.54
N GLU A 410 -6.34 -22.68 -17.36
CA GLU A 410 -6.00 -21.33 -16.92
C GLU A 410 -7.23 -20.59 -16.41
N ILE A 411 -8.35 -20.76 -17.12
CA ILE A 411 -9.67 -20.32 -16.69
C ILE A 411 -10.04 -21.00 -15.35
N LYS A 412 -9.90 -22.33 -15.26
CA LYS A 412 -10.10 -23.09 -14.01
C LYS A 412 -9.21 -22.59 -12.88
N LYS A 413 -7.93 -22.28 -13.14
CA LYS A 413 -6.98 -21.82 -12.11
C LYS A 413 -7.35 -20.47 -11.49
N ILE A 414 -7.84 -19.52 -12.29
CA ILE A 414 -8.13 -18.16 -11.82
C ILE A 414 -9.54 -18.05 -11.23
N PHE A 415 -10.47 -18.82 -11.78
CA PHE A 415 -11.85 -18.79 -11.34
C PHE A 415 -12.20 -19.89 -10.33
N ASN A 416 -11.23 -20.74 -9.96
CA ASN A 416 -11.37 -21.70 -8.87
C ASN A 416 -11.70 -20.97 -7.57
N GLY A 417 -12.91 -21.20 -7.06
CA GLY A 417 -13.40 -20.61 -5.79
C GLY A 417 -14.23 -19.35 -5.95
N LYS A 418 -14.37 -18.81 -7.17
CA LYS A 418 -15.27 -17.69 -7.49
C LYS A 418 -16.44 -18.10 -8.37
N ILE A 419 -16.26 -19.14 -9.20
CA ILE A 419 -17.33 -19.75 -9.98
C ILE A 419 -17.43 -21.22 -9.57
N GLN A 420 -18.59 -21.65 -9.08
CA GLN A 420 -18.84 -23.07 -8.93
C GLN A 420 -19.36 -23.69 -10.21
N VAL A 421 -18.68 -24.76 -10.58
CA VAL A 421 -18.95 -25.56 -11.76
C VAL A 421 -19.15 -26.98 -11.26
N GLN A 422 -20.38 -27.48 -11.35
CA GLN A 422 -20.78 -28.75 -10.71
C GLN A 422 -20.40 -29.98 -11.55
N ASP A 423 -20.05 -29.78 -12.82
CA ASP A 423 -19.72 -30.82 -13.78
C ASP A 423 -18.67 -30.31 -14.77
N GLU A 424 -17.73 -31.14 -15.23
CA GLU A 424 -16.67 -30.71 -16.18
C GLU A 424 -17.28 -30.12 -17.46
N ASN A 425 -18.45 -30.62 -17.86
CA ASN A 425 -19.24 -30.15 -19.00
C ASN A 425 -19.62 -28.67 -18.94
N GLN A 426 -19.71 -28.05 -17.76
CA GLN A 426 -20.05 -26.63 -17.64
C GLN A 426 -18.84 -25.71 -17.92
N TRP A 427 -17.60 -26.18 -17.74
CA TRP A 427 -16.42 -25.46 -18.20
C TRP A 427 -16.30 -25.50 -19.72
N ASP A 428 -16.65 -26.65 -20.31
CA ASP A 428 -16.72 -26.79 -21.76
C ASP A 428 -17.83 -25.89 -22.35
N GLN A 429 -18.97 -25.74 -21.66
CA GLN A 429 -20.01 -24.77 -22.04
C GLN A 429 -19.52 -23.32 -21.94
N LEU A 430 -18.80 -22.96 -20.87
CA LEU A 430 -18.21 -21.61 -20.71
C LEU A 430 -17.19 -21.29 -21.81
N LEU A 431 -16.39 -22.28 -22.21
CA LEU A 431 -15.49 -22.17 -23.35
C LEU A 431 -16.28 -21.98 -24.64
N GLN A 432 -17.29 -22.82 -24.90
CA GLN A 432 -18.13 -22.74 -26.11
C GLN A 432 -18.92 -21.44 -26.23
N GLU A 433 -19.19 -20.72 -25.14
CA GLU A 433 -19.83 -19.40 -25.18
C GLU A 433 -18.95 -18.34 -25.85
N ILE A 434 -17.63 -18.50 -25.80
CA ILE A 434 -16.64 -17.48 -26.21
C ILE A 434 -15.77 -17.97 -27.38
N ASP A 435 -15.37 -19.24 -27.39
CA ASP A 435 -14.61 -19.92 -28.44
C ASP A 435 -15.46 -20.02 -29.73
N LYS A 436 -15.19 -19.14 -30.69
CA LYS A 436 -15.97 -19.04 -31.92
C LYS A 436 -15.45 -19.98 -32.99
N ASN A 437 -14.14 -20.21 -32.99
CA ASN A 437 -13.48 -21.03 -34.00
C ASN A 437 -13.51 -22.53 -33.62
N ASN A 438 -13.97 -22.87 -32.41
CA ASN A 438 -14.04 -24.20 -31.81
C ASN A 438 -12.68 -24.91 -31.78
N ASP A 439 -11.60 -24.15 -31.54
CA ASP A 439 -10.25 -24.69 -31.40
C ASP A 439 -9.94 -25.21 -29.98
N GLY A 440 -10.88 -25.03 -29.05
CA GLY A 440 -10.79 -25.47 -27.65
C GLY A 440 -10.03 -24.48 -26.76
N LYS A 441 -9.72 -23.28 -27.26
CA LYS A 441 -9.03 -22.21 -26.54
C LYS A 441 -9.71 -20.87 -26.84
N ILE A 442 -9.42 -19.84 -26.04
CA ILE A 442 -9.97 -18.49 -26.25
C ILE A 442 -8.82 -17.55 -26.61
N SER A 443 -8.83 -17.02 -27.83
CA SER A 443 -7.91 -15.96 -28.24
C SER A 443 -8.25 -14.60 -27.60
N LEU A 444 -7.30 -13.67 -27.59
CA LEU A 444 -7.52 -12.30 -27.14
C LEU A 444 -8.66 -11.65 -27.93
N GLU A 445 -8.73 -11.89 -29.24
CA GLU A 445 -9.78 -11.37 -30.10
C GLU A 445 -11.17 -11.91 -29.71
N GLU A 446 -11.30 -13.21 -29.49
CA GLU A 446 -12.56 -13.84 -29.06
C GLU A 446 -13.00 -13.34 -27.69
N TYR A 447 -12.06 -13.23 -26.75
CA TYR A 447 -12.31 -12.67 -25.43
C TYR A 447 -12.79 -11.22 -25.48
N GLN A 448 -12.07 -10.35 -26.19
CA GLN A 448 -12.44 -8.95 -26.35
C GLN A 448 -13.78 -8.80 -27.06
N GLU A 449 -14.05 -9.61 -28.08
CA GLU A 449 -15.31 -9.56 -28.80
C GLU A 449 -16.48 -10.03 -27.95
N ALA A 450 -16.33 -11.11 -27.17
CA ALA A 450 -17.37 -11.58 -26.26
C ALA A 450 -17.73 -10.53 -25.22
N ILE A 451 -16.73 -9.91 -24.58
CA ILE A 451 -16.96 -8.88 -23.55
C ILE A 451 -17.46 -7.57 -24.15
N THR A 452 -16.98 -7.18 -25.34
CA THR A 452 -17.47 -5.98 -26.02
C THR A 452 -18.91 -6.15 -26.49
N LYS A 453 -19.26 -7.31 -27.07
CA LYS A 453 -20.63 -7.65 -27.45
C LYS A 453 -21.56 -7.65 -26.25
N PHE A 454 -21.07 -8.11 -25.10
CA PHE A 454 -21.77 -8.02 -23.84
C PHE A 454 -22.03 -6.57 -23.39
N ILE A 455 -20.99 -5.72 -23.43
CA ILE A 455 -21.10 -4.30 -23.07
C ILE A 455 -22.08 -3.58 -24.00
N ASP A 456 -22.07 -3.92 -25.29
CA ASP A 456 -22.93 -3.35 -26.31
C ASP A 456 -24.39 -3.82 -26.20
N TYR A 457 -24.62 -5.09 -25.83
CA TYR A 457 -25.96 -5.62 -25.57
C TYR A 457 -26.65 -4.93 -24.38
N ASN A 458 -25.88 -4.53 -23.37
CA ASN A 458 -26.36 -3.82 -22.19
C ASN A 458 -26.44 -2.28 -22.39
N GLN A 459 -26.38 -1.77 -23.64
CA GLN A 459 -26.56 -0.36 -23.97
C GLN A 459 -28.03 0.03 -24.21
N PRO A 460 -28.42 1.30 -23.97
CA PRO A 460 -29.74 1.78 -24.34
C PRO A 460 -29.90 1.85 -25.86
N SER A 461 -31.00 1.31 -26.38
CA SER A 461 -31.56 1.67 -27.68
C SER A 461 -31.73 3.20 -27.73
N SER A 462 -31.25 3.82 -28.81
CA SER A 462 -31.00 5.25 -28.98
C SER A 462 -32.22 6.19 -29.00
N ASN A 463 -33.25 5.98 -28.17
CA ASN A 463 -34.53 6.72 -28.24
C ASN A 463 -34.88 7.58 -27.02
N PHE A 464 -34.02 7.72 -26.00
CA PHE A 464 -34.34 8.54 -24.80
C PHE A 464 -33.42 9.75 -24.56
N ALA A 465 -32.57 10.12 -25.52
CA ALA A 465 -31.64 11.25 -25.39
C ALA A 465 -32.24 12.63 -25.72
N SER A 466 -33.55 12.83 -25.55
CA SER A 466 -34.19 14.13 -25.79
C SER A 466 -35.13 14.50 -24.65
N GLN A 467 -34.57 15.03 -23.55
CA GLN A 467 -35.14 16.10 -22.71
C GLN A 467 -34.30 16.26 -21.43
N ASN A 468 -33.41 17.26 -21.41
CA ASN A 468 -33.17 18.26 -20.34
C ASN A 468 -31.73 18.81 -20.32
N PRO A 469 -31.53 20.03 -19.77
CA PRO A 469 -30.66 21.03 -20.36
C PRO A 469 -29.21 20.98 -19.87
N ASN A 470 -28.31 21.41 -20.76
CA ASN A 470 -26.89 21.65 -20.52
C ASN A 470 -26.63 22.52 -19.28
N PRO A 471 -25.60 22.20 -18.48
CA PRO A 471 -24.72 23.18 -17.88
C PRO A 471 -23.64 23.63 -18.89
N GLU A 472 -23.30 24.92 -18.82
CA GLU A 472 -22.36 25.64 -19.68
C GLU A 472 -20.90 25.14 -19.63
N PRO A 473 -20.06 25.54 -20.62
CA PRO A 473 -18.91 24.76 -21.05
C PRO A 473 -17.59 25.17 -20.38
N GLU A 474 -16.71 24.20 -20.15
CA GLU A 474 -15.29 24.46 -19.91
C GLU A 474 -14.57 24.88 -21.22
N PRO A 475 -13.62 25.83 -21.16
CA PRO A 475 -12.92 26.32 -22.33
C PRO A 475 -11.88 25.31 -22.83
N ASN A 476 -12.13 24.82 -24.05
CA ASN A 476 -11.15 24.14 -24.89
C ASN A 476 -10.09 25.13 -25.41
N ILE A 477 -8.81 24.83 -25.21
CA ILE A 477 -7.76 25.21 -26.17
C ILE A 477 -6.95 23.98 -26.54
N THR A 478 -7.41 23.33 -27.61
CA THR A 478 -6.63 22.42 -28.44
C THR A 478 -5.46 23.14 -29.12
N LYS A 479 -4.28 22.53 -29.11
CA LYS A 479 -3.43 22.47 -30.31
C LYS A 479 -2.92 21.05 -30.54
N LYS A 480 -3.53 20.41 -31.55
CA LYS A 480 -3.08 19.18 -32.19
C LYS A 480 -1.72 19.40 -32.86
N VAL A 481 -0.81 18.45 -32.68
CA VAL A 481 0.17 18.08 -33.72
C VAL A 481 -0.02 16.60 -33.99
N LYS A 482 -0.11 16.24 -35.27
CA LYS A 482 -0.50 14.92 -35.79
C LYS A 482 0.70 14.30 -36.51
N LEU A 483 0.78 12.96 -36.44
CA LEU A 483 1.54 12.02 -37.29
C LEU A 483 3.06 11.95 -36.99
N THR A 484 3.73 10.80 -36.93
CA THR A 484 3.60 9.53 -37.68
C THR A 484 4.17 8.33 -36.91
N GLU A 485 3.59 7.15 -37.12
CA GLU A 485 4.22 5.86 -36.84
C GLU A 485 5.47 5.65 -37.72
N SER A 486 6.55 5.13 -37.11
CA SER A 486 7.50 4.30 -37.85
C SER A 486 8.17 3.30 -36.91
N THR A 487 8.00 2.03 -37.28
CA THR A 487 8.64 0.82 -36.76
C THR A 487 10.17 0.89 -36.80
N TYR A 488 10.86 0.36 -35.79
CA TYR A 488 12.20 -0.20 -35.97
C TYR A 488 12.43 -1.47 -35.13
N LYS A 489 12.80 -2.55 -35.84
CA LYS A 489 13.31 -3.81 -35.29
C LYS A 489 14.82 -3.71 -35.02
N LEU A 490 15.22 -4.28 -33.87
CA LEU A 490 16.46 -4.96 -33.47
C LEU A 490 17.81 -4.61 -34.15
N ARG A 491 18.85 -4.40 -33.33
CA ARG A 491 20.19 -4.99 -33.57
C ARG A 491 21.08 -5.03 -32.32
N ASN A 492 21.49 -6.24 -31.96
CA ASN A 492 22.72 -6.52 -31.22
C ASN A 492 23.93 -6.06 -32.06
N SER A 493 24.88 -5.37 -31.43
CA SER A 493 26.28 -5.39 -31.86
C SER A 493 27.21 -5.10 -30.69
N SER A 494 27.93 -6.13 -30.31
CA SER A 494 29.11 -6.18 -29.44
C SER A 494 30.34 -5.52 -30.08
N SER A 495 31.11 -4.76 -29.31
CA SER A 495 32.60 -4.72 -29.29
C SER A 495 33.07 -3.59 -28.36
N SER A 496 33.51 -3.90 -27.13
CA SER A 496 34.92 -3.89 -26.65
C SER A 496 35.55 -2.49 -26.61
N SER A 497 36.11 -1.95 -25.53
CA SER A 497 36.75 -2.46 -24.30
C SER A 497 36.88 -1.25 -23.35
N GLU A 498 36.69 -1.35 -22.03
CA GLU A 498 37.75 -1.69 -21.08
C GLU A 498 37.16 -2.02 -19.69
N LYS A 499 37.88 -2.92 -18.99
CA LYS A 499 37.58 -3.63 -17.74
C LYS A 499 37.13 -2.69 -16.60
N THR A 500 36.09 -3.03 -15.84
CA THR A 500 36.21 -3.72 -14.52
C THR A 500 34.93 -4.51 -14.15
N SER A 501 35.09 -5.69 -13.57
CA SER A 501 34.06 -6.49 -12.87
C SER A 501 34.79 -7.52 -11.99
N PRO A 502 34.23 -8.06 -10.88
CA PRO A 502 32.86 -7.95 -10.34
C PRO A 502 32.79 -7.01 -9.12
N TYR A 503 31.66 -6.70 -8.46
CA TYR A 503 30.88 -7.64 -7.65
C TYR A 503 29.47 -7.08 -7.37
N LEU A 504 28.48 -7.95 -7.54
CA LEU A 504 27.06 -7.58 -7.65
C LEU A 504 26.19 -8.15 -6.51
N ASP A 505 25.02 -7.53 -6.46
CA ASP A 505 23.83 -7.67 -5.62
C ASP A 505 22.98 -8.92 -5.97
N SER A 506 21.65 -8.82 -5.87
CA SER A 506 20.60 -9.80 -6.20
C SER A 506 20.32 -10.97 -5.23
N ASP A 507 20.73 -10.88 -3.96
CA ASP A 507 20.74 -11.94 -2.91
C ASP A 507 22.09 -12.71 -2.78
N GLY A 508 23.21 -12.16 -3.25
CA GLY A 508 24.53 -12.80 -3.13
C GLY A 508 25.74 -11.85 -3.04
N LYS A 509 25.63 -10.82 -2.17
CA LYS A 509 26.62 -9.77 -1.79
C LYS A 509 28.09 -10.24 -1.69
N GLU A 510 29.13 -9.41 -1.88
CA GLU A 510 29.52 -8.18 -1.13
C GLU A 510 30.28 -7.14 -2.00
N TYR A 511 30.30 -5.83 -1.66
CA TYR A 511 31.29 -5.27 -0.72
C TYR A 511 30.85 -4.05 0.11
N TYR A 512 31.41 -3.98 1.33
CA TYR A 512 31.44 -2.81 2.19
C TYR A 512 32.86 -2.56 2.70
N ASP A 513 33.64 -1.92 1.83
CA ASP A 513 34.87 -1.14 2.02
C ASP A 513 35.37 -0.88 0.58
N TYR A 514 34.86 0.19 -0.04
CA TYR A 514 35.14 0.55 -1.44
C TYR A 514 36.09 1.73 -1.49
N PHE A 515 37.09 1.66 -2.36
CA PHE A 515 37.96 2.78 -2.72
C PHE A 515 38.22 2.73 -4.22
N ASP A 516 38.09 3.87 -4.91
CA ASP A 516 38.48 4.00 -6.31
C ASP A 516 38.89 5.44 -6.64
N VAL A 517 39.67 5.57 -7.73
CA VAL A 517 40.17 6.84 -8.25
C VAL A 517 39.42 7.21 -9.53
N ILE A 518 38.97 8.46 -9.60
CA ILE A 518 38.18 8.98 -10.71
C ILE A 518 39.15 9.49 -11.77
N LYS A 519 39.15 8.92 -12.98
CA LYS A 519 40.12 9.24 -14.04
C LYS A 519 39.49 9.60 -15.38
N ILE A 520 40.15 10.51 -16.11
CA ILE A 520 39.99 10.69 -17.56
C ILE A 520 41.36 10.45 -18.21
N GLY A 521 41.47 9.41 -19.04
CA GLY A 521 42.76 8.94 -19.54
C GLY A 521 43.73 8.63 -18.40
N ASN A 522 44.92 9.24 -18.42
CA ASN A 522 45.96 9.02 -17.39
C ASN A 522 45.87 9.99 -16.19
N ILE A 523 44.78 10.74 -16.06
CA ILE A 523 44.67 11.86 -15.12
C ILE A 523 43.61 11.55 -14.09
N THR A 524 43.99 11.57 -12.82
CA THR A 524 43.07 11.42 -11.69
C THR A 524 42.46 12.77 -11.34
N TYR A 525 41.14 12.88 -11.39
CA TYR A 525 40.38 14.09 -11.04
C TYR A 525 39.83 14.06 -9.62
N GLY A 526 39.88 12.90 -8.97
CA GLY A 526 39.35 12.72 -7.63
C GLY A 526 39.38 11.27 -7.21
N GLU A 527 38.68 10.99 -6.13
CA GLU A 527 38.59 9.68 -5.51
C GLU A 527 37.27 9.54 -4.76
N VAL A 528 36.89 8.29 -4.52
CA VAL A 528 35.66 7.95 -3.82
C VAL A 528 35.92 6.80 -2.87
N SER A 529 35.34 6.90 -1.68
CA SER A 529 35.31 5.80 -0.71
C SER A 529 33.91 5.59 -0.17
N ALA A 530 33.54 4.33 0.10
CA ALA A 530 32.25 3.99 0.70
C ALA A 530 32.38 2.84 1.72
N LYS A 531 31.63 2.93 2.82
CA LYS A 531 31.69 2.00 3.95
C LYS A 531 30.32 1.79 4.60
N ARG A 532 29.98 0.55 4.97
CA ARG A 532 28.77 0.23 5.75
C ARG A 532 29.11 -0.02 7.19
N CYS A 533 28.40 0.64 8.10
CA CYS A 533 28.73 0.56 9.51
C CYS A 533 27.66 -0.13 10.38
N GLY A 534 26.55 -0.62 9.80
CA GLY A 534 25.63 -1.53 10.51
C GLY A 534 24.12 -1.39 10.24
N ARG A 535 23.66 -0.37 9.52
CA ARG A 535 22.23 -0.26 9.12
C ARG A 535 21.96 -1.09 7.86
N ILE A 536 21.13 -2.12 7.99
CA ILE A 536 20.85 -3.06 6.88
C ILE A 536 19.86 -2.46 5.87
N THR A 537 18.94 -1.61 6.32
CA THR A 537 17.88 -0.97 5.52
C THR A 537 18.27 0.38 4.91
N MET A 538 19.46 0.90 5.26
CA MET A 538 20.06 2.07 4.62
C MET A 538 21.10 1.57 3.63
N GLU A 539 21.10 2.07 2.40
CA GLU A 539 22.03 1.65 1.35
C GLU A 539 22.45 2.84 0.46
N ASP A 540 23.54 3.50 0.88
CA ASP A 540 24.20 4.56 0.13
C ASP A 540 24.63 4.08 -1.26
N ARG A 541 24.57 4.99 -2.22
CA ARG A 541 25.14 4.84 -3.56
C ARG A 541 25.86 6.13 -3.94
N PHE A 542 26.76 6.02 -4.90
CA PHE A 542 27.40 7.18 -5.50
C PHE A 542 27.53 6.99 -7.01
N GLN A 543 27.63 8.12 -7.71
CA GLN A 543 27.99 8.17 -9.11
C GLN A 543 29.09 9.20 -9.29
N ALA A 544 30.16 8.83 -10.00
CA ALA A 544 31.26 9.73 -10.29
C ALA A 544 31.66 9.66 -11.76
N ILE A 545 31.28 10.68 -12.53
CA ILE A 545 31.50 10.75 -13.97
C ILE A 545 32.35 11.98 -14.24
N ALA A 546 33.58 11.74 -14.66
CA ALA A 546 34.42 12.77 -15.24
C ALA A 546 34.23 12.75 -16.77
N ASP A 547 34.24 13.91 -17.42
CA ASP A 547 33.80 14.12 -18.81
C ASP A 547 32.32 13.75 -19.03
N PHE A 548 31.46 14.38 -18.24
CA PHE A 548 30.04 14.06 -18.19
C PHE A 548 29.32 14.25 -19.52
N ASP A 549 29.60 15.34 -20.27
CA ASP A 549 28.90 15.62 -21.53
C ASP A 549 29.60 15.07 -22.78
N GLY A 550 30.89 14.66 -22.68
CA GLY A 550 31.69 14.16 -23.79
C GLY A 550 32.11 15.23 -24.80
N LYS A 551 31.88 16.50 -24.48
CA LYS A 551 32.16 17.66 -25.35
C LYS A 551 33.08 18.67 -24.66
N GLN A 552 33.03 18.76 -23.34
CA GLN A 552 33.81 19.69 -22.52
C GLN A 552 34.26 19.01 -21.23
N GLN A 553 35.26 19.60 -20.57
CA GLN A 553 35.69 19.14 -19.25
C GLN A 553 34.62 19.49 -18.20
N GLN A 554 33.64 18.60 -18.07
CA GLN A 554 32.57 18.65 -17.09
C GLN A 554 32.59 17.38 -16.25
N PHE A 555 32.09 17.48 -15.04
CA PHE A 555 31.93 16.36 -14.12
C PHE A 555 30.51 16.35 -13.55
N TYR A 556 30.07 15.15 -13.23
CA TYR A 556 28.86 14.90 -12.48
C TYR A 556 29.23 13.95 -11.33
N PHE A 557 29.06 14.44 -10.11
CA PHE A 557 29.28 13.68 -8.89
C PHE A 557 28.00 13.67 -8.07
N GLY A 558 27.59 12.52 -7.59
CA GLY A 558 26.38 12.36 -6.78
C GLY A 558 26.59 11.36 -5.67
N VAL A 559 26.15 11.72 -4.46
CA VAL A 559 25.97 10.79 -3.34
C VAL A 559 24.47 10.69 -3.03
N PHE A 560 24.02 9.46 -2.78
CA PHE A 560 22.62 9.11 -2.62
C PHE A 560 22.49 8.26 -1.36
N ASP A 561 21.99 8.85 -0.27
CA ASP A 561 21.69 8.10 0.94
C ASP A 561 20.27 7.54 0.84
N GLY A 562 20.19 6.23 0.64
CA GLY A 562 18.94 5.51 0.38
C GLY A 562 18.40 4.84 1.63
N HIS A 563 17.10 4.95 1.86
CA HIS A 563 16.38 4.34 2.98
C HIS A 563 15.19 3.50 2.50
N GLY A 564 14.78 2.51 3.29
CA GLY A 564 13.74 1.56 2.87
C GLY A 564 14.18 0.55 1.81
N GLY A 565 15.49 0.47 1.52
CA GLY A 565 16.10 -0.36 0.49
C GLY A 565 17.01 0.45 -0.45
N SER A 566 17.76 -0.20 -1.33
CA SER A 566 18.67 0.48 -2.27
C SER A 566 18.06 0.90 -3.60
N TYR A 567 16.77 0.65 -3.81
CA TYR A 567 16.19 0.77 -5.14
C TYR A 567 16.29 2.21 -5.66
N VAL A 568 15.85 3.19 -4.86
CA VAL A 568 15.83 4.60 -5.25
C VAL A 568 17.26 5.15 -5.42
N SER A 569 18.15 4.88 -4.47
CA SER A 569 19.56 5.30 -4.56
C SER A 569 20.27 4.66 -5.76
N LYS A 570 19.92 3.42 -6.14
CA LYS A 570 20.41 2.75 -7.36
C LYS A 570 19.90 3.42 -8.63
N LEU A 571 18.61 3.76 -8.70
CA LEU A 571 18.05 4.46 -9.85
C LEU A 571 18.67 5.85 -10.03
N LEU A 572 18.78 6.61 -8.95
CA LEU A 572 19.42 7.94 -8.98
C LEU A 572 20.84 7.86 -9.53
N ARG A 573 21.63 6.91 -9.04
CA ARG A 573 22.96 6.61 -9.56
C ARG A 573 22.95 6.34 -11.06
N GLU A 574 22.06 5.46 -11.50
CA GLU A 574 22.05 4.94 -12.86
C GLU A 574 21.44 5.90 -13.89
N GLN A 575 20.49 6.75 -13.50
CA GLN A 575 19.64 7.47 -14.47
C GLN A 575 19.65 8.99 -14.28
N LEU A 576 19.83 9.54 -13.08
CA LEU A 576 19.66 10.98 -12.85
C LEU A 576 20.60 11.83 -13.74
N HIS A 577 21.83 11.37 -13.91
CA HIS A 577 22.81 12.00 -14.78
C HIS A 577 22.40 11.93 -16.27
N PHE A 578 21.76 10.85 -16.72
CA PHE A 578 21.20 10.78 -18.08
C PHE A 578 20.02 11.73 -18.28
N HIS A 579 19.11 11.84 -17.30
CA HIS A 579 18.03 12.82 -17.36
C HIS A 579 18.57 14.23 -17.51
N LEU A 580 19.60 14.57 -16.72
CA LEU A 580 20.24 15.88 -16.76
C LEU A 580 20.93 16.15 -18.10
N LYS A 581 21.80 15.24 -18.56
CA LYS A 581 22.57 15.41 -19.81
C LYS A 581 21.67 15.54 -21.04
N ASN A 582 20.58 14.78 -21.06
CA ASN A 582 19.67 14.73 -22.21
C ASN A 582 18.56 15.79 -22.14
N ASN A 583 18.52 16.60 -21.07
CA ASN A 583 17.54 17.67 -20.97
C ASN A 583 17.83 18.74 -22.02
N LYS A 584 16.78 19.19 -22.73
CA LYS A 584 16.86 20.22 -23.79
C LYS A 584 17.44 21.54 -23.30
N PHE A 585 17.32 21.85 -22.00
CA PHE A 585 17.86 23.06 -21.38
C PHE A 585 19.30 22.91 -20.92
N PHE A 586 19.89 21.71 -20.91
CA PHE A 586 21.20 21.45 -20.30
C PHE A 586 22.31 22.44 -20.73
N ASN A 587 22.35 22.80 -22.02
CA ASN A 587 23.37 23.71 -22.54
C ASN A 587 22.98 25.21 -22.51
N ASN A 588 21.74 25.53 -22.18
CA ASN A 588 21.18 26.89 -22.32
C ASN A 588 20.73 27.50 -20.97
N ASP A 589 20.11 26.68 -20.13
CA ASP A 589 19.61 27.02 -18.81
C ASP A 589 19.77 25.79 -17.91
N ILE A 590 20.93 25.70 -17.28
CA ILE A 590 21.28 24.53 -16.48
C ILE A 590 20.41 24.40 -15.23
N GLU A 591 19.91 25.50 -14.66
CA GLU A 591 19.00 25.43 -13.51
C GLU A 591 17.65 24.85 -13.90
N GLN A 592 17.09 25.33 -15.02
CA GLN A 592 15.86 24.76 -15.56
C GLN A 592 16.07 23.28 -15.91
N ALA A 593 17.23 22.93 -16.48
CA ALA A 593 17.57 21.53 -16.76
C ALA A 593 17.62 20.69 -15.48
N ILE A 594 18.21 21.21 -14.39
CA ILE A 594 18.26 20.54 -13.09
C ILE A 594 16.84 20.35 -12.54
N LEU A 595 16.04 21.41 -12.46
CA LEU A 595 14.68 21.33 -11.92
C LEU A 595 13.80 20.34 -12.71
N GLU A 596 13.83 20.41 -14.03
CA GLU A 596 13.08 19.49 -14.88
C GLU A 596 13.58 18.06 -14.77
N SER A 597 14.90 17.84 -14.73
CA SER A 597 15.48 16.50 -14.65
C SER A 597 15.25 15.87 -13.29
N PHE A 598 15.31 16.64 -12.20
CA PHE A 598 15.03 16.16 -10.85
C PHE A 598 13.54 15.86 -10.69
N ASN A 599 12.66 16.73 -11.20
CA ASN A 599 11.22 16.46 -11.19
C ASN A 599 10.87 15.23 -12.04
N GLN A 600 11.41 15.14 -13.25
CA GLN A 600 11.22 14.01 -14.14
C GLN A 600 11.76 12.72 -13.52
N MET A 601 12.96 12.77 -12.93
CA MET A 601 13.55 11.63 -12.25
C MET A 601 12.71 11.20 -11.04
N ASN A 602 12.16 12.14 -10.26
CA ASN A 602 11.26 11.80 -9.16
C ASN A 602 9.95 11.18 -9.67
N ILE A 603 9.39 11.70 -10.76
CA ILE A 603 8.22 11.11 -11.42
C ILE A 603 8.54 9.70 -11.90
N ASP A 604 9.70 9.49 -12.51
CA ASP A 604 10.10 8.19 -13.06
C ASP A 604 10.45 7.21 -11.95
N ILE A 605 11.08 7.66 -10.87
CA ILE A 605 11.28 6.88 -9.65
C ILE A 605 9.95 6.48 -9.06
N LEU A 606 9.02 7.41 -8.83
CA LEU A 606 7.71 7.11 -8.23
C LEU A 606 6.89 6.18 -9.13
N LYS A 607 6.92 6.38 -10.46
CA LYS A 607 6.33 5.45 -11.43
C LYS A 607 6.98 4.08 -11.35
N GLN A 608 8.31 4.00 -11.34
CA GLN A 608 9.02 2.72 -11.28
C GLN A 608 8.86 2.03 -9.92
N GLN A 609 8.82 2.77 -8.81
CA GLN A 609 8.53 2.23 -7.48
C GLN A 609 7.11 1.74 -7.39
N HIS A 610 6.15 2.43 -8.02
CA HIS A 610 4.79 1.96 -8.17
C HIS A 610 4.74 0.69 -9.03
N LEU A 611 5.41 0.66 -10.19
CA LEU A 611 5.54 -0.50 -11.09
C LEU A 611 6.30 -1.69 -10.48
N LEU A 612 7.15 -1.43 -9.50
CA LEU A 612 7.95 -2.42 -8.80
C LEU A 612 7.56 -2.52 -7.32
N MET A 613 6.37 -2.05 -6.91
CA MET A 613 5.86 -1.82 -5.52
C MET A 613 6.94 -1.89 -4.43
N LYS A 614 8.01 -1.13 -4.62
CA LYS A 614 9.18 -1.09 -3.75
C LYS A 614 9.17 0.29 -3.13
N ASP A 615 8.66 0.34 -1.90
CA ASP A 615 8.69 1.55 -1.10
C ASP A 615 10.12 1.77 -0.61
N GLY A 616 10.57 3.01 -0.64
CA GLY A 616 11.92 3.42 -0.26
C GLY A 616 12.15 4.85 -0.71
N GLY A 617 13.23 5.46 -0.30
CA GLY A 617 13.54 6.82 -0.68
C GLY A 617 15.03 7.01 -0.77
N SER A 618 15.42 8.18 -1.24
CA SER A 618 16.81 8.58 -1.19
C SER A 618 16.93 10.08 -1.12
N THR A 619 17.82 10.55 -0.25
CA THR A 619 18.37 11.89 -0.40
C THR A 619 19.36 11.88 -1.57
N ALA A 620 19.61 13.05 -2.15
CA ALA A 620 20.56 13.21 -3.23
C ALA A 620 21.31 14.53 -3.05
N LEU A 621 22.63 14.43 -3.04
CA LEU A 621 23.52 15.58 -3.15
C LEU A 621 24.36 15.40 -4.39
N CYS A 622 24.13 16.26 -5.38
CA CYS A 622 24.82 16.23 -6.66
C CYS A 622 25.64 17.51 -6.86
N VAL A 623 26.75 17.39 -7.58
CA VAL A 623 27.51 18.52 -8.08
C VAL A 623 27.83 18.33 -9.55
N ILE A 624 27.61 19.39 -10.31
CA ILE A 624 27.94 19.53 -11.72
C ILE A 624 28.65 20.85 -11.93
N ASN A 625 29.65 20.87 -12.81
CA ASN A 625 30.24 22.11 -13.30
C ASN A 625 29.86 22.40 -14.76
N VAL A 626 29.71 23.68 -15.08
CA VAL A 626 29.65 24.19 -16.45
C VAL A 626 30.73 25.25 -16.57
N GLY A 627 31.85 24.90 -17.20
CA GLY A 627 33.06 25.72 -17.14
C GLY A 627 33.51 25.96 -15.69
N LYS A 628 33.72 27.22 -15.29
CA LYS A 628 34.14 27.56 -13.91
C LYS A 628 32.96 27.73 -12.94
N GLU A 629 31.72 27.63 -13.42
CA GLU A 629 30.54 27.64 -12.56
C GLU A 629 30.28 26.25 -12.00
N LEU A 630 30.02 26.18 -10.70
CA LEU A 630 29.68 24.97 -9.97
C LEU A 630 28.26 25.08 -9.46
N PHE A 631 27.49 24.01 -9.66
CA PHE A 631 26.11 23.87 -9.22
C PHE A 631 26.06 22.75 -8.19
N VAL A 632 25.83 23.11 -6.92
CA VAL A 632 25.58 22.17 -5.83
C VAL A 632 24.08 22.02 -5.68
N ILE A 633 23.60 20.79 -5.80
CA ILE A 633 22.18 20.47 -5.93
C ILE A 633 21.81 19.54 -4.78
N ASN A 634 21.04 20.04 -3.82
CA ASN A 634 20.73 19.31 -2.59
C ASN A 634 19.25 18.95 -2.47
N VAL A 635 18.97 17.68 -2.18
CA VAL A 635 17.67 17.13 -1.80
C VAL A 635 17.90 16.24 -0.58
N GLY A 636 17.64 16.77 0.62
CA GLY A 636 17.88 16.07 1.89
C GLY A 636 19.01 16.68 2.74
N ASP A 637 19.70 15.85 3.50
CA ASP A 637 20.59 16.22 4.61
C ASP A 637 22.05 15.74 4.47
N SER A 638 22.45 15.33 3.28
CA SER A 638 23.86 15.21 2.90
C SER A 638 24.51 16.61 2.76
N ALA A 639 25.84 16.70 2.90
CA ALA A 639 26.53 17.99 2.80
C ALA A 639 27.75 17.99 1.86
N CYS A 640 27.95 19.16 1.23
CA CYS A 640 29.04 19.52 0.33
C CYS A 640 29.84 20.68 0.92
N VAL A 641 31.17 20.58 0.85
CA VAL A 641 32.08 21.63 1.32
C VAL A 641 33.16 21.93 0.27
N LEU A 642 33.50 23.21 0.14
CA LEU A 642 34.65 23.70 -0.62
C LEU A 642 35.82 23.93 0.33
N ILE A 643 37.00 23.44 -0.06
CA ILE A 643 38.25 23.62 0.67
C ILE A 643 39.18 24.42 -0.21
N ASP A 644 39.74 25.50 0.33
CA ASP A 644 40.76 26.29 -0.37
C ASP A 644 42.19 25.79 -0.08
N LYS A 645 43.19 26.42 -0.70
CA LYS A 645 44.61 26.06 -0.52
C LYS A 645 45.12 26.25 0.92
N ASP A 646 44.45 27.08 1.71
CA ASP A 646 44.75 27.35 3.12
C ASP A 646 43.88 26.48 4.07
N PHE A 647 43.19 25.48 3.53
CA PHE A 647 42.28 24.59 4.24
C PHE A 647 41.11 25.30 4.92
N GLN A 648 40.72 26.49 4.46
CA GLN A 648 39.46 27.10 4.88
C GLN A 648 38.31 26.34 4.24
N ILE A 649 37.31 26.00 5.06
CA ILE A 649 36.18 25.18 4.64
C ILE A 649 34.94 26.03 4.56
N THR A 650 34.32 26.05 3.38
CA THR A 650 33.04 26.71 3.14
C THR A 650 31.96 25.66 2.89
N LYS A 651 30.92 25.60 3.73
CA LYS A 651 29.76 24.73 3.49
C LYS A 651 28.90 25.30 2.36
N LEU A 652 28.58 24.46 1.37
CA LEU A 652 27.94 24.89 0.13
C LEU A 652 26.44 24.62 0.06
N ASN A 653 25.87 23.94 1.05
CA ASN A 653 24.44 23.68 1.15
C ASN A 653 23.98 23.65 2.61
N GLN A 654 22.70 23.92 2.83
CA GLN A 654 22.05 23.70 4.11
C GLN A 654 21.31 22.36 4.11
N GLU A 655 21.34 21.67 5.25
CA GLU A 655 20.62 20.40 5.42
C GLU A 655 19.12 20.67 5.52
N HIS A 656 18.32 19.85 4.82
CA HIS A 656 16.86 19.92 4.86
C HIS A 656 16.32 19.12 6.05
N LYS A 657 16.52 19.66 7.27
CA LYS A 657 15.93 19.12 8.49
C LYS A 657 14.51 19.66 8.68
N PRO A 658 13.54 18.85 9.17
CA PRO A 658 12.14 19.27 9.31
C PRO A 658 11.91 20.52 10.16
N ASP A 659 12.79 20.84 11.11
CA ASP A 659 12.70 22.01 11.99
C ASP A 659 13.29 23.30 11.41
N ARG A 660 13.89 23.26 10.21
CA ARG A 660 14.30 24.46 9.47
C ARG A 660 13.06 25.29 9.11
N VAL A 661 13.12 26.62 9.27
CA VAL A 661 11.94 27.51 9.25
C VAL A 661 11.11 27.39 7.97
N ASP A 662 11.74 27.41 6.81
CA ASP A 662 11.09 27.27 5.49
C ASP A 662 10.55 25.85 5.26
N GLU A 663 11.27 24.83 5.72
CA GLU A 663 10.87 23.43 5.62
C GLU A 663 9.65 23.14 6.51
N SER A 664 9.71 23.54 7.79
CA SER A 664 8.62 23.41 8.76
C SER A 664 7.37 24.15 8.29
N LYS A 665 7.53 25.36 7.76
CA LYS A 665 6.41 26.10 7.16
C LYS A 665 5.78 25.33 6.00
N ARG A 666 6.58 24.81 5.06
CA ARG A 666 6.06 24.02 3.94
C ARG A 666 5.32 22.76 4.43
N ILE A 667 5.86 22.07 5.44
CA ILE A 667 5.23 20.89 6.03
C ILE A 667 3.88 21.25 6.66
N ILE A 668 3.83 22.33 7.45
CA ILE A 668 2.61 22.81 8.11
C ILE A 668 1.57 23.29 7.09
N ASP A 669 1.99 24.04 6.07
CA ASP A 669 1.12 24.52 4.99
C ASP A 669 0.53 23.36 4.16
N ASN A 670 1.15 22.17 4.21
CA ASN A 670 0.67 20.93 3.59
C ASN A 670 0.13 19.94 4.63
N ASN A 671 -0.55 20.42 5.69
CA ASN A 671 -1.24 19.59 6.68
C ASN A 671 -0.35 18.58 7.46
N GLY A 672 0.98 18.73 7.41
CA GLY A 672 1.91 18.04 8.28
C GLY A 672 2.17 18.80 9.58
N PHE A 673 2.91 18.19 10.51
CA PHE A 673 3.43 18.88 11.70
C PHE A 673 4.85 18.44 12.03
N VAL A 674 5.61 19.34 12.64
CA VAL A 674 6.99 19.08 13.05
C VAL A 674 7.05 18.92 14.57
N LEU A 675 7.60 17.79 15.03
CA LEU A 675 7.90 17.56 16.44
C LEU A 675 9.39 17.33 16.63
N THR A 676 9.94 17.92 17.69
CA THR A 676 11.30 17.59 18.14
C THR A 676 11.21 16.62 19.31
N ILE A 677 11.67 15.39 19.09
CA ILE A 677 11.74 14.35 20.14
C ILE A 677 13.21 13.99 20.32
N LYS A 678 13.75 14.15 21.53
CA LYS A 678 15.16 13.86 21.85
C LYS A 678 16.16 14.56 20.90
N ASN A 679 15.96 15.86 20.64
CA ASN A 679 16.77 16.68 19.73
C ASN A 679 16.79 16.23 18.25
N GLN A 680 15.81 15.43 17.82
CA GLN A 680 15.62 15.06 16.42
C GLN A 680 14.25 15.56 15.94
N ALA A 681 14.27 16.34 14.86
CA ALA A 681 13.07 16.82 14.19
C ALA A 681 12.40 15.68 13.40
N ARG A 682 11.07 15.64 13.46
CA ARG A 682 10.22 14.55 12.94
C ARG A 682 9.03 15.13 12.21
N ILE A 683 8.66 14.51 11.09
CA ILE A 683 7.44 14.85 10.33
C ILE A 683 6.34 13.91 10.81
N ASN A 684 5.24 14.46 11.30
CA ASN A 684 4.10 13.73 11.84
C ASN A 684 4.45 12.73 12.97
N GLY A 685 5.52 13.00 13.72
CA GLY A 685 6.03 12.12 14.79
C GLY A 685 6.96 11.00 14.32
N GLU A 686 7.14 10.82 13.02
CA GLU A 686 8.04 9.84 12.42
C GLU A 686 9.39 10.47 12.03
N LEU A 687 10.46 9.68 12.12
CA LEU A 687 11.78 10.13 11.67
C LEU A 687 11.78 10.19 10.13
N ALA A 688 11.94 11.39 9.58
CA ALA A 688 11.89 11.64 8.14
C ALA A 688 12.72 12.88 7.78
N VAL A 689 13.24 12.91 6.56
CA VAL A 689 13.81 14.11 5.94
C VAL A 689 12.69 14.98 5.37
N SER A 690 12.91 16.30 5.22
CA SER A 690 11.91 17.19 4.63
C SER A 690 11.97 17.28 3.10
N ARG A 691 13.01 16.71 2.49
CA ARG A 691 13.18 16.56 1.04
C ARG A 691 13.86 15.24 0.70
N SER A 692 13.31 14.49 -0.25
CA SER A 692 13.87 13.24 -0.77
C SER A 692 13.19 12.85 -2.08
N PHE A 693 13.84 11.94 -2.81
CA PHE A 693 13.27 11.26 -3.95
C PHE A 693 12.50 10.02 -3.54
N GLY A 694 11.40 9.74 -4.23
CA GLY A 694 10.76 8.43 -4.19
C GLY A 694 10.04 8.09 -2.89
N ASP A 695 9.86 9.02 -1.96
CA ASP A 695 9.17 8.78 -0.68
C ASP A 695 7.69 9.17 -0.75
N PRO A 696 6.78 8.29 -1.21
CA PRO A 696 5.36 8.64 -1.36
C PRO A 696 4.69 8.97 -0.02
N LYS A 697 5.18 8.39 1.08
CA LYS A 697 4.60 8.48 2.43
C LYS A 697 4.45 9.90 2.94
N TYR A 698 5.31 10.84 2.52
CA TYR A 698 5.32 12.19 3.06
C TYR A 698 5.03 13.28 2.01
N ILE A 699 4.75 12.91 0.75
CA ILE A 699 4.47 13.89 -0.33
C ILE A 699 3.27 14.77 0.04
N GLU A 700 2.22 14.16 0.58
CA GLU A 700 1.02 14.88 1.04
C GLU A 700 1.26 15.79 2.26
N HIS A 701 2.42 15.65 2.91
CA HIS A 701 2.84 16.44 4.07
C HIS A 701 3.99 17.40 3.74
N GLY A 702 4.11 17.80 2.47
CA GLY A 702 5.07 18.81 2.02
C GLY A 702 6.49 18.29 1.77
N LEU A 703 6.69 16.97 1.73
CA LEU A 703 7.94 16.39 1.22
C LEU A 703 8.07 16.67 -0.28
N THR A 704 9.27 17.04 -0.72
CA THR A 704 9.54 17.35 -2.12
C THR A 704 10.91 16.87 -2.58
N ALA A 705 11.02 16.50 -3.85
CA ALA A 705 12.29 16.26 -4.53
C ALA A 705 12.84 17.52 -5.23
N ILE A 706 12.17 18.67 -5.07
CA ILE A 706 12.63 19.94 -5.64
C ILE A 706 13.95 20.33 -4.94
N PRO A 707 15.06 20.44 -5.70
CA PRO A 707 16.36 20.70 -5.10
C PRO A 707 16.53 22.15 -4.66
N GLU A 708 17.36 22.34 -3.63
CA GLU A 708 18.04 23.61 -3.38
C GLU A 708 19.30 23.66 -4.28
N ILE A 709 19.42 24.70 -5.11
CA ILE A 709 20.55 24.88 -6.03
C ILE A 709 21.41 26.02 -5.52
N THR A 710 22.67 25.72 -5.18
CA THR A 710 23.68 26.73 -4.85
C THR A 710 24.66 26.86 -6.01
N LYS A 711 24.78 28.07 -6.53
CA LYS A 711 25.77 28.42 -7.55
C LYS A 711 26.99 29.05 -6.91
N LEU A 712 28.17 28.65 -7.36
CA LEU A 712 29.39 29.37 -7.03
C LEU A 712 30.37 29.37 -8.20
N GLN A 713 31.15 30.44 -8.27
CA GLN A 713 32.26 30.53 -9.20
C GLN A 713 33.50 29.91 -8.56
N LEU A 714 34.05 28.87 -9.19
CA LEU A 714 35.34 28.34 -8.79
C LEU A 714 36.44 29.35 -9.13
N ASN A 715 37.37 29.52 -8.19
CA ASN A 715 38.57 30.32 -8.37
C ASN A 715 39.83 29.47 -8.17
N GLU A 716 40.98 29.98 -8.61
CA GLU A 716 42.26 29.25 -8.56
C GLU A 716 42.75 28.93 -7.13
N ASN A 717 42.11 29.48 -6.10
CA ASN A 717 42.38 29.13 -4.70
C ASN A 717 41.63 27.86 -4.24
N SER A 718 40.69 27.35 -5.03
CA SER A 718 39.92 26.15 -4.67
C SER A 718 40.80 24.90 -4.79
N LYS A 719 40.89 24.11 -3.73
CA LYS A 719 41.73 22.92 -3.63
C LYS A 719 40.92 21.63 -3.75
N TYR A 720 39.99 21.41 -2.83
CA TYR A 720 39.13 20.23 -2.83
C TYR A 720 37.66 20.61 -2.81
N LEU A 721 36.86 19.76 -3.43
CA LEU A 721 35.43 19.73 -3.21
C LEU A 721 35.07 18.35 -2.63
N ILE A 722 34.42 18.36 -1.47
CA ILE A 722 34.06 17.13 -0.75
C ILE A 722 32.55 17.04 -0.63
N LEU A 723 31.99 15.93 -1.11
CA LEU A 723 30.59 15.57 -0.93
C LEU A 723 30.54 14.30 -0.08
N ALA A 724 29.69 14.28 0.94
CA ALA A 724 29.49 13.06 1.73
C ALA A 724 28.05 12.92 2.23
N THR A 725 27.65 11.66 2.48
CA THR A 725 26.37 11.32 3.11
C THR A 725 26.31 11.77 4.57
N ASP A 726 25.10 11.91 5.10
CA ASP A 726 24.82 12.37 6.47
C ASP A 726 25.59 11.55 7.53
N GLY A 727 25.74 10.25 7.34
CA GLY A 727 26.49 9.37 8.24
C GLY A 727 27.93 9.83 8.49
N PHE A 728 28.59 10.48 7.51
CA PHE A 728 29.92 11.08 7.72
C PHE A 728 29.84 12.39 8.53
N TRP A 729 28.87 13.25 8.21
CA TRP A 729 28.71 14.56 8.84
C TRP A 729 28.16 14.49 10.26
N ASP A 730 27.43 13.42 10.60
CA ASP A 730 26.99 13.10 11.96
C ASP A 730 28.15 12.80 12.92
N VAL A 731 29.35 12.51 12.39
CA VAL A 731 30.53 12.14 13.18
C VAL A 731 31.73 13.05 12.98
N ILE A 732 31.84 13.76 11.85
CA ILE A 732 32.93 14.70 11.56
C ILE A 732 32.41 16.14 11.51
N THR A 733 32.88 16.96 12.46
CA THR A 733 32.65 18.41 12.43
C THR A 733 33.59 19.12 11.43
N ILE A 734 33.23 20.32 10.99
CA ILE A 734 34.08 21.16 10.12
C ILE A 734 35.47 21.39 10.73
N GLU A 735 35.54 21.66 12.03
CA GLU A 735 36.83 21.83 12.73
C GLU A 735 37.67 20.54 12.70
N THR A 736 37.01 19.38 12.86
CA THR A 736 37.68 18.07 12.80
C THR A 736 38.18 17.80 11.38
N LEU A 737 37.35 18.06 10.36
CA LEU A 737 37.73 17.90 8.96
C LEU A 737 38.94 18.76 8.60
N GLN A 738 38.97 20.03 9.02
CA GLN A 738 40.11 20.92 8.78
C GLN A 738 41.41 20.36 9.36
N LYS A 739 41.38 19.86 10.60
CA LYS A 739 42.53 19.22 11.24
C LYS A 739 42.98 17.97 10.48
N LEU A 740 42.04 17.13 10.06
CA LEU A 740 42.34 15.91 9.30
C LEU A 740 43.00 16.23 7.97
N LEU A 741 42.52 17.24 7.25
CA LEU A 741 43.08 17.68 5.96
C LEU A 741 44.50 18.23 6.10
N ILE A 742 44.76 19.06 7.12
CA ILE A 742 46.09 19.59 7.42
C ILE A 742 47.06 18.45 7.76
N ASN A 743 46.62 17.49 8.57
CA ASN A 743 47.43 16.32 8.91
C ASN A 743 47.75 15.50 7.66
N TRP A 744 46.76 15.22 6.82
CA TRP A 744 46.97 14.43 5.61
C TRP A 744 47.95 15.11 4.64
N ASP A 745 47.88 16.44 4.47
CA ASP A 745 48.78 17.18 3.58
C ASP A 745 50.24 17.17 4.07
N ASN A 746 50.44 17.19 5.40
CA ASN A 746 51.77 17.14 6.02
C ASN A 746 52.41 15.75 5.96
N PHE A 747 51.61 14.70 6.12
CA PHE A 747 52.13 13.33 6.27
C PHE A 747 51.97 12.46 5.03
N LYS A 748 51.12 12.87 4.06
CA LYS A 748 50.70 12.13 2.87
C LYS A 748 50.81 10.62 3.06
N GLU A 749 49.80 10.07 3.72
CA GLU A 749 49.74 8.63 3.95
C GLU A 749 49.74 7.85 2.63
N LYS A 750 50.06 6.55 2.68
CA LYS A 750 50.06 5.67 1.50
C LYS A 750 48.66 5.44 0.91
N GLU A 751 47.62 5.81 1.64
CA GLU A 751 46.20 5.59 1.33
C GLU A 751 45.55 6.89 0.82
N GLY A 752 44.48 6.76 0.04
CA GLY A 752 43.75 7.92 -0.50
C GLY A 752 43.13 8.79 0.58
N LEU A 753 42.96 10.09 0.33
CA LEU A 753 42.41 11.04 1.32
C LEU A 753 40.98 10.66 1.72
N SER A 754 40.16 10.18 0.77
CA SER A 754 38.80 9.69 0.99
C SER A 754 38.75 8.51 1.96
N GLN A 755 39.68 7.57 1.84
CA GLN A 755 39.79 6.43 2.74
C GLN A 755 40.24 6.89 4.14
N TYR A 756 41.28 7.72 4.21
CA TYR A 756 41.76 8.29 5.46
C TYR A 756 40.67 9.04 6.25
N LEU A 757 39.82 9.81 5.56
CA LEU A 757 38.71 10.52 6.17
C LEU A 757 37.63 9.55 6.69
N LEU A 758 37.26 8.50 5.93
CA LEU A 758 36.31 7.49 6.42
C LEU A 758 36.84 6.73 7.62
N GLU A 759 38.10 6.29 7.61
CA GLU A 759 38.71 5.59 8.73
C GLU A 759 38.79 6.47 9.99
N SER A 760 39.08 7.76 9.80
CA SER A 760 39.07 8.75 10.87
C SER A 760 37.67 8.94 11.45
N ALA A 761 36.64 8.97 10.61
CA ALA A 761 35.23 9.04 11.02
C ALA A 761 34.82 7.82 11.86
N GLN A 762 35.22 6.61 11.49
CA GLN A 762 34.91 5.39 12.24
C GLN A 762 35.55 5.32 13.63
N LYS A 763 36.70 5.97 13.82
CA LYS A 763 37.40 6.02 15.11
C LYS A 763 36.65 6.90 16.12
N GLN A 764 35.82 7.85 15.69
CA GLN A 764 35.08 8.79 16.56
C GLN A 764 34.03 8.10 17.45
N GLN A 765 34.13 8.17 18.78
CA GLN A 765 33.23 7.46 19.71
C GLN A 765 31.80 8.07 19.79
N THR A 766 30.95 7.77 18.81
CA THR A 766 29.54 8.23 18.78
C THR A 766 28.53 7.09 18.57
N ASN A 767 27.26 7.32 18.91
CA ASN A 767 26.16 6.38 18.64
C ASN A 767 25.82 6.27 17.13
N TYR A 768 26.29 7.21 16.32
CA TYR A 768 26.09 7.28 14.86
C TYR A 768 27.08 6.40 14.07
N LYS A 769 28.00 5.70 14.76
CA LYS A 769 28.92 4.71 14.18
C LYS A 769 28.28 3.59 13.36
N LYS A 770 26.95 3.46 13.34
CA LYS A 770 26.24 2.40 12.63
C LYS A 770 25.74 2.81 11.25
N ASP A 771 25.89 4.08 10.89
CA ASP A 771 25.36 4.62 9.63
C ASP A 771 26.38 4.41 8.51
N ASN A 772 25.88 4.25 7.30
CA ASN A 772 26.75 4.07 6.16
C ASN A 772 27.35 5.42 5.79
N MET A 773 28.54 5.39 5.20
CA MET A 773 29.30 6.59 4.89
C MET A 773 29.84 6.46 3.48
N THR A 774 29.54 7.46 2.65
CA THR A 774 30.07 7.58 1.30
C THR A 774 30.65 8.97 1.12
N ILE A 775 31.88 9.07 0.63
CA ILE A 775 32.60 10.32 0.41
C ILE A 775 33.19 10.36 -0.99
N ILE A 776 32.97 11.46 -1.69
CA ILE A 776 33.62 11.79 -2.97
C ILE A 776 34.49 13.02 -2.74
N ILE A 777 35.74 12.95 -3.18
CA ILE A 777 36.69 14.07 -3.14
C ILE A 777 37.13 14.38 -4.56
N ILE A 778 37.06 15.66 -4.91
CA ILE A 778 37.42 16.15 -6.24
C ILE A 778 38.61 17.10 -6.07
N ASP A 779 39.67 16.84 -6.83
CA ASP A 779 40.85 17.70 -6.86
C ASP A 779 40.62 18.83 -7.87
N LEU A 780 40.31 20.01 -7.34
CA LEU A 780 40.04 21.19 -8.15
C LEU A 780 41.34 21.82 -8.69
N ILE A 781 42.50 21.54 -8.09
CA ILE A 781 43.79 22.02 -8.63
C ILE A 781 44.03 21.36 -9.99
N ILE A 782 43.76 20.06 -10.09
CA ILE A 782 43.89 19.32 -11.35
C ILE A 782 42.89 19.85 -12.38
N TYR A 783 41.66 20.15 -11.96
CA TYR A 783 40.66 20.78 -12.81
C TYR A 783 41.14 22.12 -13.40
N PHE A 784 41.69 23.01 -12.57
CA PHE A 784 42.22 24.29 -13.04
C PHE A 784 43.42 24.15 -13.98
N ASN A 785 44.34 23.22 -13.68
CA ASN A 785 45.50 22.94 -14.53
C ASN A 785 45.12 22.38 -15.91
N LYS A 786 43.87 21.92 -16.07
CA LYS A 786 43.35 21.34 -17.31
C LYS A 786 42.47 22.29 -18.11
N LEU A 787 41.92 23.32 -17.45
CA LEU A 787 41.22 24.44 -18.08
C LEU A 787 42.17 25.48 -18.67
N GLN A 788 43.37 25.63 -18.11
CA GLN A 788 44.47 26.43 -18.65
C GLN A 788 45.18 25.67 -19.78
#